data_AF-A0AAV4DMH6-F1
#
_entry.id   AF-A0AAV4DMH6-F1
#
_cell.length_a   1.000
_cell.length_b   1.000
_cell.length_c   1.000
_cell.angle_alpha   90.00
_cell.angle_beta   90.00
_cell.angle_gamma   90.00
#
_symmetry.space_group_name_H-M   'P 1'
#
loop_
_entity.id
_entity.type
_entity.pdbx_description
1 polymer ?
#
loop_
_entity_poly.entity_id
_entity_poly.type
_entity_poly.pdbx_seq_one_letter_code
_entity_poly.pdbx_strand_id
1 'polypeptide(L)'
;MKQARWMLVSALVLGFLPPSTPVCPWEMAGLENWSNVNTWLPGQIPATNASVVIPAGKKVVLDAQIPRLLTLTVNGTLVWGNVDGIRLETSYILVNGEFHIGSEDCHFEKTADIFLYGKSNAPEEVSHFKRKFIGAASGSKLEIHGKQKQSWTKLVETVEPVRVGSCGYVYDSRDENLGTKLGLHIHVWNFDGTVYDTHQYNTAGTSGQKKANNMVNYIAGTPAGKIIAIAVYRTMGVPSPIFDELYTSIEGLGGWKIRDVEEFEPYVLIAETGNASNAMDNLNKRYGVAGGLDTSADLRIGDLVFKVTSISYNTNYFDETIFRVVHKVGAFPKLSFLHNVSSWQKGDEIVVASTDFDWRQAEIRTIVECTDCADNQVRVDGDFRYTHFGKVTYGVDERGEVGLLSRNIRIEGELQAECYNFTSEEGYLCDRFKRDTFGGHTKILKGAFARIEGAQFRYIGNQHEIAQYPLHFHMCDGVPGQYIRNNVIRDSSSRCITIHGTDYLEVSNNVCLNHLGHGIFLEDGAEQNNTIHRNLVIGTQHGNLLYTDRDQDWCEVREYCNLLASIWVSHPNNIVTENVAAGSDGYGITLTFSDRPLGLSLQRQIDRGLYQDMSTRYIKVKEFSKNVIHSNKKDGLWFDSRISYGQTEDGMFFPQNAKIGLNYYSPREPPNAEGQLVETLLKELTLYKNDERNSWLRCGNVAIVNSSFADSRISYLAAHSTAETSCDVRHSIFIGQTANKGEPLTYIFNDPQFEHLPKSERPRHHFDQSFAEDRPDFMINGVSFYQGPVYIDNCYFDQFYNWFYNDSLTSTLGYRPQRPATAITFHPSNYYPTAPSCGVKNVKFGFCDGVNNSFRMMNGNASTPQWIIYDGTGNTNIRDYDGTLTGLNDVQIVQDRPFFTEPGCLSKLDWGLALCRRNYFQ
;
A
#
# COMPACT_ATOMS: atom_id res chain seq x y z
N MET A 1 -24.07 33.43 37.66
CA MET A 1 -25.03 33.23 38.76
C MET A 1 -26.42 33.02 38.20
N LYS A 2 -26.93 31.77 38.27
CA LYS A 2 -28.32 31.29 38.38
C LYS A 2 -28.38 29.87 37.80
N GLN A 3 -28.28 28.90 38.71
CA GLN A 3 -28.49 27.47 38.49
C GLN A 3 -30.00 27.18 38.41
N ALA A 4 -30.42 26.30 37.50
CA ALA A 4 -31.72 25.66 37.53
C ALA A 4 -31.52 24.14 37.62
N ARG A 5 -32.02 23.57 38.73
CA ARG A 5 -32.08 22.14 39.05
C ARG A 5 -33.19 21.46 38.24
N TRP A 6 -32.90 20.28 37.70
CA TRP A 6 -33.93 19.27 37.40
C TRP A 6 -33.57 17.98 38.15
N MET A 7 -34.49 17.51 38.99
CA MET A 7 -34.38 16.25 39.74
C MET A 7 -34.76 15.07 38.84
N LEU A 8 -33.89 14.07 38.78
CA LEU A 8 -34.19 12.72 38.31
C LEU A 8 -34.80 11.93 39.48
N VAL A 9 -35.96 11.32 39.26
CA VAL A 9 -36.50 10.26 40.11
C VAL A 9 -36.25 8.94 39.40
N SER A 10 -35.27 8.18 39.89
CA SER A 10 -35.04 6.78 39.52
C SER A 10 -35.80 5.89 40.50
N ALA A 11 -36.74 5.10 39.98
CA ALA A 11 -37.29 3.95 40.71
C ALA A 11 -36.90 2.67 39.95
N LEU A 12 -35.96 1.95 40.56
CA LEU A 12 -35.52 0.60 40.19
C LEU A 12 -36.66 -0.42 40.39
N VAL A 13 -36.92 -1.23 39.37
CA VAL A 13 -37.36 -2.63 39.56
C VAL A 13 -36.40 -3.48 38.73
N LEU A 14 -35.36 -4.00 39.40
CA LEU A 14 -34.43 -4.99 38.85
C LEU A 14 -35.12 -6.37 38.89
N GLY A 15 -35.68 -6.78 37.76
CA GLY A 15 -35.82 -8.21 37.46
C GLY A 15 -34.51 -8.72 36.90
N PHE A 16 -33.74 -9.47 37.69
CA PHE A 16 -32.58 -10.21 37.20
C PHE A 16 -33.07 -11.35 36.30
N LEU A 17 -33.22 -11.07 35.02
CA LEU A 17 -33.11 -12.12 34.00
C LEU A 17 -31.60 -12.38 33.82
N PRO A 18 -31.13 -13.65 33.85
CA PRO A 18 -29.77 -13.94 33.45
C PRO A 18 -29.56 -13.43 32.02
N PRO A 19 -28.38 -12.87 31.66
CA PRO A 19 -28.10 -12.53 30.28
C PRO A 19 -28.32 -13.78 29.43
N SER A 20 -29.27 -13.72 28.49
CA SER A 20 -29.45 -14.77 27.50
C SER A 20 -28.11 -14.93 26.79
N THR A 21 -27.52 -16.12 26.88
CA THR A 21 -26.36 -16.46 26.05
C THR A 21 -26.69 -16.13 24.59
N PRO A 22 -25.85 -15.37 23.87
CA PRO A 22 -26.10 -15.05 22.48
C PRO A 22 -26.32 -16.36 21.70
N VAL A 23 -27.51 -16.52 21.11
CA VAL A 23 -27.80 -17.69 20.28
C VAL A 23 -27.09 -17.49 18.95
N CYS A 24 -26.11 -18.33 18.66
CA CYS A 24 -25.36 -18.24 17.41
C CYS A 24 -26.29 -18.44 16.21
N PRO A 25 -26.02 -17.84 15.03
CA PRO A 25 -26.92 -17.94 13.88
C PRO A 25 -27.26 -19.38 13.48
N TRP A 26 -26.31 -20.31 13.59
CA TRP A 26 -26.49 -21.73 13.27
C TRP A 26 -27.31 -22.52 14.31
N GLU A 27 -27.69 -21.89 15.42
CA GLU A 27 -28.58 -22.46 16.46
C GLU A 27 -30.00 -21.90 16.36
N MET A 28 -30.27 -21.07 15.34
CA MET A 28 -31.58 -20.47 15.12
C MET A 28 -32.67 -21.55 14.94
N ALA A 29 -33.81 -21.35 15.61
CA ALA A 29 -34.96 -22.23 15.45
C ALA A 29 -35.50 -22.22 13.99
N GLY A 30 -35.82 -23.42 13.50
CA GLY A 30 -36.40 -23.63 12.18
C GLY A 30 -35.38 -23.70 11.04
N LEU A 31 -34.09 -23.87 11.33
CA LEU A 31 -33.08 -24.16 10.32
C LEU A 31 -33.27 -25.57 9.75
N GLU A 32 -33.27 -25.66 8.42
CA GLU A 32 -33.26 -26.91 7.68
C GLU A 32 -31.85 -27.16 7.11
N ASN A 33 -31.32 -28.36 7.31
CA ASN A 33 -30.00 -28.73 6.81
C ASN A 33 -29.96 -28.77 5.27
N TRP A 34 -28.96 -28.11 4.66
CA TRP A 34 -28.74 -28.19 3.22
C TRP A 34 -28.61 -29.65 2.74
N SER A 35 -27.94 -30.50 3.53
CA SER A 35 -27.73 -31.92 3.22
C SER A 35 -29.00 -32.80 3.28
N ASN A 36 -30.12 -32.27 3.79
CA ASN A 36 -31.36 -33.03 3.92
C ASN A 36 -32.18 -32.96 2.62
N VAL A 37 -32.50 -34.11 2.03
CA VAL A 37 -33.34 -34.21 0.82
C VAL A 37 -34.69 -33.54 0.97
N ASN A 38 -35.28 -33.56 2.17
CA ASN A 38 -36.61 -32.98 2.44
C ASN A 38 -36.60 -31.46 2.54
N THR A 39 -35.42 -30.85 2.65
CA THR A 39 -35.29 -29.39 2.59
C THR A 39 -35.71 -28.90 1.21
N TRP A 40 -35.33 -29.59 0.14
CA TRP A 40 -35.49 -29.11 -1.23
C TRP A 40 -36.73 -29.69 -1.88
N LEU A 41 -37.47 -28.91 -2.67
CA LEU A 41 -38.57 -29.42 -3.50
C LEU A 41 -38.03 -29.66 -4.92
N PRO A 42 -38.21 -30.86 -5.53
CA PRO A 42 -39.15 -31.94 -5.18
C PRO A 42 -38.56 -33.11 -4.36
N GLY A 43 -37.64 -32.86 -3.43
CA GLY A 43 -37.01 -33.88 -2.58
C GLY A 43 -35.60 -34.26 -3.00
N GLN A 44 -34.86 -33.35 -3.62
CA GLN A 44 -33.51 -33.60 -4.15
C GLN A 44 -32.57 -32.47 -3.75
N ILE A 45 -31.42 -32.82 -3.16
CA ILE A 45 -30.35 -31.86 -2.85
C ILE A 45 -29.86 -31.24 -4.17
N PRO A 46 -29.62 -29.91 -4.23
CA PRO A 46 -29.09 -29.26 -5.42
C PRO A 46 -27.84 -29.96 -5.95
N ALA A 47 -27.86 -30.31 -7.24
CA ALA A 47 -26.74 -30.93 -7.93
C ALA A 47 -25.71 -29.90 -8.42
N THR A 48 -24.57 -30.37 -8.94
CA THR A 48 -23.58 -29.51 -9.62
C THR A 48 -24.24 -28.71 -10.74
N ASN A 49 -23.89 -27.42 -10.85
CA ASN A 49 -24.44 -26.44 -11.77
C ASN A 49 -25.94 -26.15 -11.61
N ALA A 50 -26.55 -26.46 -10.46
CA ALA A 50 -27.91 -26.04 -10.17
C ALA A 50 -27.99 -24.52 -9.90
N SER A 51 -29.04 -23.87 -10.40
CA SER A 51 -29.45 -22.53 -9.95
C SER A 51 -30.34 -22.67 -8.73
N VAL A 52 -29.86 -22.25 -7.55
CA VAL A 52 -30.54 -22.46 -6.28
C VAL A 52 -31.23 -21.18 -5.82
N VAL A 53 -32.50 -21.31 -5.46
CA VAL A 53 -33.27 -20.25 -4.80
C VAL A 53 -33.72 -20.74 -3.42
N ILE A 54 -33.32 -20.05 -2.37
CA ILE A 54 -33.87 -20.23 -1.02
C ILE A 54 -35.09 -19.31 -0.93
N PRO A 55 -36.33 -19.83 -0.95
CA PRO A 55 -37.54 -19.02 -0.98
C PRO A 55 -37.74 -18.23 0.32
N ALA A 56 -38.51 -17.14 0.23
CA ALA A 56 -38.86 -16.33 1.39
C ALA A 56 -39.52 -17.18 2.50
N GLY A 57 -39.17 -16.89 3.75
CA GLY A 57 -39.65 -17.62 4.94
C GLY A 57 -38.92 -18.94 5.23
N LYS A 58 -38.15 -19.48 4.28
CA LYS A 58 -37.35 -20.69 4.49
C LYS A 58 -35.97 -20.34 5.06
N LYS A 59 -35.48 -21.13 6.01
CA LYS A 59 -34.17 -20.96 6.64
C LYS A 59 -33.32 -22.20 6.42
N VAL A 60 -32.16 -22.04 5.79
CA VAL A 60 -31.28 -23.16 5.44
C VAL A 60 -29.92 -22.96 6.10
N VAL A 61 -29.38 -24.03 6.68
CA VAL A 61 -28.02 -24.07 7.23
C VAL A 61 -27.10 -24.91 6.34
N LEU A 62 -25.91 -24.39 6.04
CA LEU A 62 -24.84 -25.15 5.37
C LEU A 62 -24.18 -26.06 6.40
N ASP A 63 -24.56 -27.34 6.41
CA ASP A 63 -24.13 -28.34 7.40
C ASP A 63 -23.12 -29.37 6.87
N ALA A 64 -22.86 -29.38 5.56
CA ALA A 64 -21.89 -30.23 4.90
C ALA A 64 -21.39 -29.58 3.60
N GLN A 65 -20.31 -30.12 3.01
CA GLN A 65 -19.82 -29.69 1.70
C GLN A 65 -20.92 -29.80 0.65
N ILE A 66 -21.06 -28.76 -0.18
CA ILE A 66 -22.07 -28.66 -1.23
C ILE A 66 -21.44 -28.78 -2.62
N PRO A 67 -22.21 -29.20 -3.65
CA PRO A 67 -21.73 -29.16 -5.03
C PRO A 67 -21.49 -27.73 -5.52
N ARG A 68 -20.63 -27.55 -6.52
CA ARG A 68 -20.47 -26.27 -7.24
C ARG A 68 -21.80 -25.88 -7.89
N LEU A 69 -22.34 -24.71 -7.56
CA LEU A 69 -23.65 -24.23 -8.03
C LEU A 69 -23.50 -23.27 -9.21
N LEU A 70 -24.50 -23.20 -10.10
CA LEU A 70 -24.50 -22.17 -11.15
C LEU A 70 -24.75 -20.78 -10.55
N THR A 71 -25.86 -20.63 -9.83
CA THR A 71 -26.21 -19.38 -9.13
C THR A 71 -26.85 -19.66 -7.78
N LEU A 72 -26.73 -18.72 -6.84
CA LEU A 72 -27.39 -18.78 -5.54
C LEU A 72 -28.17 -17.48 -5.28
N THR A 73 -29.48 -17.61 -5.06
CA THR A 73 -30.37 -16.51 -4.65
C THR A 73 -31.01 -16.81 -3.31
N VAL A 74 -30.85 -15.90 -2.35
CA VAL A 74 -31.32 -16.04 -0.97
C VAL A 74 -32.48 -15.07 -0.74
N ASN A 75 -33.72 -15.52 -0.93
CA ASN A 75 -34.92 -14.74 -0.58
C ASN A 75 -35.38 -15.00 0.87
N GLY A 76 -35.03 -16.16 1.43
CA GLY A 76 -35.22 -16.52 2.83
C GLY A 76 -33.96 -16.21 3.65
N THR A 77 -33.50 -17.19 4.43
CA THR A 77 -32.30 -17.08 5.26
C THR A 77 -31.32 -18.19 4.92
N LEU A 78 -30.06 -17.83 4.68
CA LEU A 78 -28.93 -18.75 4.58
C LEU A 78 -27.98 -18.52 5.75
N VAL A 79 -27.62 -19.59 6.45
CA VAL A 79 -26.68 -19.55 7.57
C VAL A 79 -25.55 -20.53 7.32
N TRP A 80 -24.31 -20.10 7.57
CA TRP A 80 -23.18 -21.01 7.64
C TRP A 80 -23.26 -21.84 8.94
N GLY A 81 -23.30 -23.16 8.82
CA GLY A 81 -23.33 -24.04 9.99
C GLY A 81 -21.99 -24.08 10.71
N ASN A 82 -21.99 -24.48 11.99
CA ASN A 82 -20.76 -24.65 12.78
C ASN A 82 -19.98 -25.92 12.36
N VAL A 83 -19.50 -25.97 11.12
CA VAL A 83 -18.78 -27.09 10.50
C VAL A 83 -17.59 -26.58 9.68
N ASP A 84 -16.54 -27.40 9.58
CA ASP A 84 -15.33 -27.09 8.78
C ASP A 84 -15.43 -27.71 7.39
N GLY A 85 -14.58 -27.25 6.47
CA GLY A 85 -14.41 -27.87 5.16
C GLY A 85 -15.51 -27.57 4.14
N ILE A 86 -16.31 -26.52 4.35
CA ILE A 86 -17.26 -26.05 3.33
C ILE A 86 -16.59 -25.03 2.40
N ARG A 87 -16.65 -25.32 1.11
CA ARG A 87 -16.35 -24.41 0.01
C ARG A 87 -17.59 -24.22 -0.86
N LEU A 88 -18.18 -23.02 -0.83
CA LEU A 88 -19.31 -22.62 -1.67
C LEU A 88 -18.76 -22.02 -2.98
N GLU A 89 -18.96 -22.73 -4.09
CA GLU A 89 -18.56 -22.27 -5.41
C GLU A 89 -19.79 -21.88 -6.23
N THR A 90 -19.86 -20.65 -6.72
CA THR A 90 -21.00 -20.18 -7.53
C THR A 90 -20.65 -19.00 -8.44
N SER A 91 -21.42 -18.75 -9.51
CA SER A 91 -21.23 -17.53 -10.31
C SER A 91 -21.63 -16.26 -9.56
N TYR A 92 -22.68 -16.30 -8.72
CA TYR A 92 -23.04 -15.18 -7.84
C TYR A 92 -23.87 -15.63 -6.64
N ILE A 93 -23.87 -14.78 -5.61
CA ILE A 93 -24.77 -14.83 -4.46
C ILE A 93 -25.61 -13.55 -4.43
N LEU A 94 -26.91 -13.66 -4.70
CA LEU A 94 -27.87 -12.55 -4.57
C LEU A 94 -28.65 -12.70 -3.26
N VAL A 95 -28.47 -11.75 -2.35
CA VAL A 95 -29.13 -11.73 -1.04
C VAL A 95 -30.29 -10.73 -1.08
N ASN A 96 -31.51 -11.27 -1.04
CA ASN A 96 -32.76 -10.50 -0.91
C ASN A 96 -33.36 -10.63 0.50
N GLY A 97 -33.06 -11.73 1.21
CA GLY A 97 -33.41 -11.97 2.61
C GLY A 97 -32.19 -11.81 3.50
N GLU A 98 -31.74 -12.88 4.15
CA GLU A 98 -30.62 -12.81 5.09
C GLU A 98 -29.51 -13.83 4.78
N PHE A 99 -28.25 -13.40 4.84
CA PHE A 99 -27.08 -14.27 4.73
C PHE A 99 -26.14 -14.04 5.92
N HIS A 100 -25.86 -15.12 6.67
CA HIS A 100 -25.08 -15.07 7.91
C HIS A 100 -23.89 -16.03 7.87
N ILE A 101 -22.71 -15.53 8.21
CA ILE A 101 -21.53 -16.31 8.60
C ILE A 101 -21.07 -15.78 9.97
N GLY A 102 -21.59 -16.37 11.05
CA GLY A 102 -21.45 -15.79 12.39
C GLY A 102 -22.29 -14.51 12.58
N SER A 103 -22.15 -13.90 13.76
CA SER A 103 -22.76 -12.63 14.14
C SER A 103 -21.82 -11.84 15.06
N GLU A 104 -22.13 -10.56 15.29
CA GLU A 104 -21.37 -9.70 16.19
C GLU A 104 -21.16 -10.32 17.59
N ASP A 105 -22.17 -11.01 18.11
CA ASP A 105 -22.11 -11.63 19.44
C ASP A 105 -21.66 -13.11 19.40
N CYS A 106 -21.56 -13.72 18.21
CA CYS A 106 -21.08 -15.08 18.02
C CYS A 106 -20.30 -15.22 16.70
N HIS A 107 -19.01 -14.92 16.78
CA HIS A 107 -18.10 -14.96 15.64
C HIS A 107 -17.90 -16.41 15.15
N PHE A 108 -17.72 -16.57 13.85
CA PHE A 108 -17.46 -17.86 13.23
C PHE A 108 -15.98 -18.23 13.42
N GLU A 109 -15.71 -19.34 14.13
CA GLU A 109 -14.34 -19.77 14.50
C GLU A 109 -13.73 -20.80 13.53
N LYS A 110 -14.55 -21.38 12.66
CA LYS A 110 -14.20 -22.44 11.69
C LYS A 110 -13.80 -21.86 10.33
N THR A 111 -13.48 -22.70 9.36
CA THR A 111 -13.15 -22.23 7.99
C THR A 111 -14.38 -22.10 7.10
N ALA A 112 -14.51 -20.98 6.39
CA ALA A 112 -15.55 -20.77 5.38
C ALA A 112 -14.95 -20.23 4.07
N ASP A 113 -15.07 -20.98 2.99
CA ASP A 113 -14.54 -20.58 1.68
C ASP A 113 -15.67 -20.28 0.69
N ILE A 114 -15.65 -19.10 0.08
CA ILE A 114 -16.54 -18.72 -1.04
C ILE A 114 -15.68 -18.47 -2.27
N PHE A 115 -16.03 -19.14 -3.38
CA PHE A 115 -15.37 -18.97 -4.66
C PHE A 115 -16.37 -18.50 -5.72
N LEU A 116 -16.15 -17.29 -6.23
CA LEU A 116 -16.98 -16.67 -7.25
C LEU A 116 -16.38 -16.92 -8.63
N TYR A 117 -17.03 -17.75 -9.45
CA TYR A 117 -16.53 -18.10 -10.78
C TYR A 117 -17.28 -17.39 -11.90
N GLY A 118 -16.77 -17.47 -13.13
CA GLY A 118 -17.47 -16.99 -14.31
C GLY A 118 -16.62 -16.06 -15.18
N LYS A 119 -16.87 -16.13 -16.49
CA LYS A 119 -16.16 -15.32 -17.48
C LYS A 119 -16.75 -13.93 -17.65
N SER A 120 -16.01 -13.01 -18.26
CA SER A 120 -16.50 -11.65 -18.53
C SER A 120 -17.74 -11.61 -19.42
N ASN A 121 -17.88 -12.60 -20.31
CA ASN A 121 -19.02 -12.77 -21.21
C ASN A 121 -20.07 -13.79 -20.71
N ALA A 122 -20.02 -14.19 -19.44
CA ALA A 122 -20.94 -15.16 -18.88
C ALA A 122 -22.41 -14.66 -18.93
N PRO A 123 -23.41 -15.52 -19.19
CA PRO A 123 -24.80 -15.09 -19.23
C PRO A 123 -25.41 -14.83 -17.85
N GLU A 124 -24.76 -15.27 -16.75
CA GLU A 124 -25.23 -15.08 -15.38
C GLU A 124 -25.04 -13.63 -14.90
N GLU A 125 -25.89 -12.73 -15.38
CA GLU A 125 -25.92 -11.31 -15.01
C GLU A 125 -27.21 -10.96 -14.27
N VAL A 126 -27.11 -10.14 -13.22
CA VAL A 126 -28.26 -9.55 -12.51
C VAL A 126 -28.23 -8.04 -12.66
N SER A 127 -29.39 -7.41 -12.90
CA SER A 127 -29.47 -5.94 -13.00
C SER A 127 -28.84 -5.25 -11.78
N HIS A 128 -28.10 -4.15 -12.00
CA HIS A 128 -27.32 -3.38 -11.02
C HIS A 128 -26.12 -4.10 -10.37
N PHE A 129 -26.18 -5.42 -10.21
CA PHE A 129 -25.08 -6.22 -9.66
C PHE A 129 -24.12 -6.76 -10.72
N LYS A 130 -24.55 -6.91 -11.97
CA LYS A 130 -23.75 -7.49 -13.05
C LYS A 130 -23.36 -8.95 -12.76
N ARG A 131 -22.10 -9.31 -12.92
CA ARG A 131 -21.56 -10.69 -12.88
C ARG A 131 -20.60 -10.88 -11.72
N LYS A 132 -20.39 -12.13 -11.30
CA LYS A 132 -19.37 -12.54 -10.32
C LYS A 132 -19.42 -11.73 -9.02
N PHE A 133 -20.50 -11.88 -8.26
CA PHE A 133 -20.76 -10.97 -7.13
C PHE A 133 -21.34 -11.63 -5.88
N ILE A 134 -21.16 -10.98 -4.74
CA ILE A 134 -22.03 -11.09 -3.55
C ILE A 134 -22.79 -9.78 -3.41
N GLY A 135 -24.11 -9.83 -3.51
CA GLY A 135 -24.96 -8.64 -3.63
C GLY A 135 -26.01 -8.59 -2.55
N ALA A 136 -26.03 -7.53 -1.76
CA ALA A 136 -27.08 -7.28 -0.76
C ALA A 136 -28.09 -6.28 -1.34
N ALA A 137 -29.29 -6.77 -1.66
CA ALA A 137 -30.38 -5.98 -2.21
C ALA A 137 -31.14 -5.19 -1.13
N SER A 138 -32.01 -4.26 -1.55
CA SER A 138 -32.83 -3.46 -0.62
C SER A 138 -33.66 -4.36 0.30
N GLY A 139 -33.65 -4.06 1.61
CA GLY A 139 -34.37 -4.83 2.64
C GLY A 139 -33.65 -6.10 3.11
N SER A 140 -32.48 -6.42 2.54
CA SER A 140 -31.70 -7.61 2.91
C SER A 140 -30.78 -7.37 4.10
N LYS A 141 -30.25 -8.47 4.65
CA LYS A 141 -29.28 -8.49 5.74
C LYS A 141 -28.06 -9.35 5.38
N LEU A 142 -26.87 -8.77 5.41
CA LEU A 142 -25.60 -9.46 5.18
C LEU A 142 -24.70 -9.35 6.42
N GLU A 143 -24.52 -10.43 7.14
CA GLU A 143 -23.68 -10.47 8.36
C GLU A 143 -22.55 -11.49 8.12
N ILE A 144 -21.30 -11.01 8.16
CA ILE A 144 -20.10 -11.85 8.06
C ILE A 144 -19.19 -11.47 9.21
N HIS A 145 -18.92 -12.41 10.12
CA HIS A 145 -18.12 -12.21 11.32
C HIS A 145 -17.16 -13.39 11.50
N GLY A 146 -15.93 -13.22 11.03
CA GLY A 146 -14.85 -14.20 11.19
C GLY A 146 -14.19 -14.14 12.56
N LYS A 147 -13.21 -15.01 12.78
CA LYS A 147 -12.46 -15.08 14.03
C LYS A 147 -11.76 -13.76 14.32
N GLN A 148 -11.90 -13.27 15.55
CA GLN A 148 -11.22 -12.04 15.98
C GLN A 148 -9.71 -12.25 16.09
N LYS A 149 -8.94 -11.40 15.40
CA LYS A 149 -7.48 -11.40 15.41
C LYS A 149 -6.95 -9.96 15.41
N GLN A 150 -5.73 -9.76 15.91
CA GLN A 150 -5.00 -8.50 15.74
C GLN A 150 -4.72 -8.28 14.25
N SER A 151 -5.36 -7.28 13.62
CA SER A 151 -5.24 -7.09 12.17
C SER A 151 -3.85 -6.66 11.70
N TRP A 152 -3.20 -5.75 12.42
CA TRP A 152 -1.86 -5.28 12.12
C TRP A 152 -1.21 -4.61 13.34
N THR A 153 0.10 -4.45 13.31
CA THR A 153 0.92 -3.87 14.39
C THR A 153 2.16 -3.19 13.80
N LYS A 154 3.10 -2.76 14.65
CA LYS A 154 4.41 -2.26 14.24
C LYS A 154 5.53 -3.09 14.84
N LEU A 155 6.64 -3.21 14.12
CA LEU A 155 7.90 -3.73 14.66
C LEU A 155 8.37 -2.89 15.85
N VAL A 156 9.11 -3.48 16.77
CA VAL A 156 9.85 -2.73 17.83
C VAL A 156 11.37 -2.93 17.76
N GLU A 157 11.82 -3.70 16.78
CA GLU A 157 13.23 -3.95 16.47
C GLU A 157 13.41 -3.98 14.95
N THR A 158 14.52 -3.42 14.46
CA THR A 158 14.83 -3.43 13.03
C THR A 158 15.10 -4.86 12.56
N VAL A 159 14.47 -5.24 11.46
CA VAL A 159 14.75 -6.49 10.76
C VAL A 159 15.77 -6.19 9.67
N GLU A 160 16.95 -6.77 9.80
CA GLU A 160 18.05 -6.60 8.85
C GLU A 160 18.07 -7.76 7.83
N PRO A 161 18.40 -7.49 6.56
CA PRO A 161 18.60 -8.55 5.60
C PRO A 161 19.85 -9.36 5.95
N VAL A 162 19.80 -10.66 5.70
CA VAL A 162 20.99 -11.51 5.83
C VAL A 162 21.85 -11.29 4.59
N ARG A 163 23.07 -10.76 4.73
CA ARG A 163 24.01 -10.47 3.62
C ARG A 163 25.44 -10.76 4.06
N VAL A 164 26.41 -10.68 3.13
CA VAL A 164 27.83 -10.85 3.45
C VAL A 164 28.21 -9.95 4.63
N GLY A 165 28.79 -10.54 5.68
CA GLY A 165 29.17 -9.84 6.92
C GLY A 165 28.09 -9.79 8.01
N SER A 166 26.83 -10.10 7.69
CA SER A 166 25.75 -10.23 8.68
C SER A 166 25.90 -11.51 9.50
N CYS A 167 25.42 -11.47 10.75
CA CYS A 167 25.29 -12.67 11.57
C CYS A 167 24.33 -13.66 10.89
N GLY A 168 24.79 -14.91 10.70
CA GLY A 168 24.00 -15.97 10.10
C GLY A 168 24.07 -16.06 8.57
N TYR A 169 24.83 -15.20 7.88
CA TYR A 169 25.24 -15.45 6.50
C TYR A 169 26.30 -16.56 6.46
N VAL A 170 26.17 -17.50 5.51
CA VAL A 170 27.20 -18.53 5.24
C VAL A 170 27.57 -18.52 3.76
N TYR A 171 26.58 -18.61 2.88
CA TYR A 171 26.78 -18.65 1.43
C TYR A 171 25.56 -18.08 0.70
N ASP A 172 25.77 -17.34 -0.38
CA ASP A 172 24.70 -16.91 -1.31
C ASP A 172 25.24 -16.86 -2.75
N SER A 173 24.61 -17.63 -3.64
CA SER A 173 25.07 -17.72 -5.02
C SER A 173 24.93 -16.44 -5.83
N ARG A 174 24.16 -15.46 -5.34
CA ARG A 174 24.05 -14.13 -5.97
C ARG A 174 25.37 -13.36 -5.92
N ASP A 175 26.26 -13.73 -4.99
CA ASP A 175 27.60 -13.16 -4.90
C ASP A 175 28.57 -13.77 -5.93
N GLU A 176 28.21 -14.88 -6.60
CA GLU A 176 29.13 -15.67 -7.44
C GLU A 176 28.82 -15.65 -8.96
N ASN A 177 27.82 -14.88 -9.40
CA ASN A 177 27.36 -14.80 -10.81
C ASN A 177 27.29 -16.18 -11.51
N LEU A 178 26.33 -17.00 -11.10
CA LEU A 178 26.17 -18.35 -11.64
C LEU A 178 25.94 -18.38 -13.17
N GLY A 179 25.33 -17.34 -13.76
CA GLY A 179 25.00 -17.29 -15.20
C GLY A 179 23.59 -17.78 -15.52
N THR A 180 23.17 -17.65 -16.79
CA THR A 180 21.76 -17.74 -17.23
C THR A 180 21.48 -18.92 -18.17
N LYS A 181 22.08 -20.09 -17.94
CA LYS A 181 21.92 -21.25 -18.84
C LYS A 181 20.53 -21.88 -18.66
N LEU A 182 19.77 -22.01 -19.75
CA LEU A 182 18.45 -22.65 -19.74
C LEU A 182 18.52 -24.12 -19.34
N GLY A 183 17.86 -24.56 -18.27
CA GLY A 183 17.90 -25.97 -17.88
C GLY A 183 18.11 -26.16 -16.39
N LEU A 184 19.02 -27.05 -16.02
CA LEU A 184 19.27 -27.43 -14.63
C LEU A 184 20.52 -26.78 -14.08
N HIS A 185 20.34 -26.09 -12.96
CA HIS A 185 21.42 -25.61 -12.11
C HIS A 185 21.54 -26.54 -10.91
N ILE A 186 22.75 -27.02 -10.63
CA ILE A 186 23.04 -27.91 -9.52
C ILE A 186 24.09 -27.25 -8.63
N HIS A 187 23.83 -27.27 -7.34
CA HIS A 187 24.76 -26.78 -6.33
C HIS A 187 24.93 -27.87 -5.26
N VAL A 188 26.17 -28.18 -4.91
CA VAL A 188 26.50 -29.22 -3.94
C VAL A 188 27.31 -28.61 -2.80
N TRP A 189 26.91 -28.87 -1.57
CA TRP A 189 27.60 -28.42 -0.36
C TRP A 189 28.10 -29.57 0.50
N ASN A 190 29.11 -29.26 1.31
CA ASN A 190 29.43 -29.99 2.52
C ASN A 190 28.45 -29.62 3.65
N PHE A 191 28.33 -30.46 4.68
CA PHE A 191 27.44 -30.18 5.83
C PHE A 191 27.81 -28.92 6.63
N ASP A 192 29.04 -28.41 6.48
CA ASP A 192 29.48 -27.16 7.09
C ASP A 192 29.08 -25.91 6.29
N GLY A 193 28.38 -26.07 5.16
CA GLY A 193 27.94 -24.99 4.30
C GLY A 193 28.95 -24.57 3.23
N THR A 194 30.16 -25.15 3.21
CA THR A 194 31.13 -24.87 2.15
C THR A 194 30.70 -25.50 0.83
N VAL A 195 30.87 -24.76 -0.27
CA VAL A 195 30.57 -25.26 -1.61
C VAL A 195 31.52 -26.40 -1.95
N TYR A 196 30.96 -27.57 -2.27
CA TYR A 196 31.70 -28.71 -2.79
C TYR A 196 31.89 -28.56 -4.31
N ASP A 197 30.81 -28.25 -5.03
CA ASP A 197 30.83 -28.11 -6.49
C ASP A 197 29.57 -27.41 -7.02
N THR A 198 29.63 -26.84 -8.22
CA THR A 198 28.51 -26.13 -8.88
C THR A 198 28.52 -26.36 -10.37
N HIS A 199 27.38 -26.76 -10.93
CA HIS A 199 27.24 -27.08 -12.35
C HIS A 199 25.97 -26.50 -12.95
N GLN A 200 26.06 -26.12 -14.23
CA GLN A 200 24.91 -25.67 -15.02
C GLN A 200 24.84 -26.40 -16.34
N TYR A 201 23.72 -27.07 -16.59
CA TYR A 201 23.48 -27.86 -17.78
C TYR A 201 22.38 -27.22 -18.62
N ASN A 202 22.72 -26.86 -19.85
CA ASN A 202 21.71 -26.39 -20.79
C ASN A 202 20.93 -27.58 -21.37
N THR A 203 19.75 -27.87 -20.85
CA THR A 203 18.89 -28.99 -21.29
C THR A 203 17.93 -28.61 -22.42
N ALA A 204 17.83 -27.32 -22.79
CA ALA A 204 17.02 -26.86 -23.91
C ALA A 204 17.69 -27.09 -25.28
N GLY A 205 16.93 -27.58 -26.27
CA GLY A 205 17.34 -27.72 -27.68
C GLY A 205 18.00 -29.05 -28.07
N THR A 206 18.52 -29.14 -29.30
CA THR A 206 18.92 -30.39 -30.00
C THR A 206 20.17 -31.10 -29.46
N SER A 207 20.87 -30.51 -28.47
CA SER A 207 22.06 -31.10 -27.82
C SER A 207 21.77 -31.75 -26.45
N GLY A 208 20.50 -31.91 -26.09
CA GLY A 208 20.04 -32.36 -24.77
C GLY A 208 20.61 -33.70 -24.31
N GLN A 209 20.75 -34.69 -25.20
CA GLN A 209 21.16 -36.06 -24.82
C GLN A 209 22.54 -36.14 -24.16
N LYS A 210 23.57 -35.58 -24.82
CA LYS A 210 24.95 -35.66 -24.32
C LYS A 210 25.09 -34.94 -22.99
N LYS A 211 24.32 -33.87 -22.78
CA LYS A 211 24.33 -33.08 -21.55
C LYS A 211 23.54 -33.78 -20.43
N ALA A 212 22.43 -34.44 -20.74
CA ALA A 212 21.69 -35.29 -19.82
C ALA A 212 22.56 -36.43 -19.29
N ASN A 213 23.29 -37.14 -20.15
CA ASN A 213 24.19 -38.22 -19.75
C ASN A 213 25.33 -37.73 -18.84
N ASN A 214 25.91 -36.56 -19.14
CA ASN A 214 26.93 -35.95 -18.26
C ASN A 214 26.37 -35.66 -16.87
N MET A 215 25.12 -35.23 -16.79
CA MET A 215 24.47 -34.92 -15.53
C MET A 215 24.09 -36.17 -14.75
N VAL A 216 23.61 -37.23 -15.42
CA VAL A 216 23.40 -38.54 -14.80
C VAL A 216 24.70 -39.04 -14.16
N ASN A 217 25.82 -38.97 -14.89
CA ASN A 217 27.13 -39.36 -14.38
C ASN A 217 27.59 -38.48 -13.21
N TYR A 218 27.30 -37.17 -13.24
CA TYR A 218 27.63 -36.26 -12.16
C TYR A 218 26.84 -36.55 -10.87
N ILE A 219 25.52 -36.75 -10.99
CA ILE A 219 24.67 -37.12 -9.85
C ILE A 219 25.14 -38.46 -9.26
N ALA A 220 25.35 -39.47 -10.11
CA ALA A 220 25.84 -40.78 -9.67
C ALA A 220 27.26 -40.73 -9.06
N GLY A 221 28.09 -39.80 -9.52
CA GLY A 221 29.46 -39.59 -9.03
C GLY A 221 29.57 -38.72 -7.78
N THR A 222 28.48 -38.07 -7.35
CA THR A 222 28.51 -37.23 -6.15
C THR A 222 28.61 -38.12 -4.90
N PRO A 223 29.62 -37.93 -4.03
CA PRO A 223 29.78 -38.76 -2.83
C PRO A 223 28.55 -38.72 -1.93
N ALA A 224 28.27 -39.82 -1.22
CA ALA A 224 27.24 -39.83 -0.18
C ALA A 224 27.58 -38.87 0.98
N GLY A 225 26.57 -38.33 1.65
CA GLY A 225 26.73 -37.38 2.76
C GLY A 225 27.08 -35.96 2.31
N LYS A 226 26.68 -35.57 1.09
CA LYS A 226 26.69 -34.18 0.59
C LYS A 226 25.26 -33.66 0.53
N ILE A 227 25.10 -32.34 0.54
CA ILE A 227 23.81 -31.72 0.24
C ILE A 227 23.79 -31.34 -1.23
N ILE A 228 22.89 -31.92 -2.01
CA ILE A 228 22.69 -31.60 -3.42
C ILE A 228 21.39 -30.81 -3.57
N ALA A 229 21.48 -29.63 -4.17
CA ALA A 229 20.33 -28.84 -4.61
C ALA A 229 20.29 -28.74 -6.12
N ILE A 230 19.10 -28.90 -6.69
CA ILE A 230 18.82 -28.81 -8.12
C ILE A 230 17.71 -27.78 -8.29
N ALA A 231 17.89 -26.84 -9.22
CA ALA A 231 16.88 -25.85 -9.59
C ALA A 231 16.74 -25.78 -11.10
N VAL A 232 15.51 -25.63 -11.59
CA VAL A 232 15.25 -25.35 -13.01
C VAL A 232 15.36 -23.85 -13.25
N TYR A 233 16.21 -23.46 -14.19
CA TYR A 233 16.27 -22.12 -14.74
C TYR A 233 15.42 -22.07 -16.01
N ARG A 234 14.26 -21.41 -15.92
CA ARG A 234 13.25 -21.17 -16.97
C ARG A 234 12.55 -22.40 -17.55
N THR A 235 13.28 -23.42 -17.99
CA THR A 235 12.71 -24.59 -18.65
C THR A 235 13.65 -25.78 -18.66
N MET A 236 13.08 -26.98 -18.59
CA MET A 236 13.79 -28.24 -18.84
C MET A 236 13.94 -28.55 -20.34
N GLY A 237 13.19 -27.88 -21.21
CA GLY A 237 12.99 -28.26 -22.61
C GLY A 237 11.75 -29.16 -22.79
N VAL A 238 11.46 -29.58 -24.03
CA VAL A 238 10.32 -30.46 -24.33
C VAL A 238 10.56 -31.85 -23.71
N PRO A 239 9.62 -32.39 -22.91
CA PRO A 239 9.71 -33.75 -22.39
C PRO A 239 9.95 -34.76 -23.52
N SER A 240 10.98 -35.59 -23.35
CA SER A 240 11.41 -36.55 -24.37
C SER A 240 12.00 -37.78 -23.69
N PRO A 241 11.84 -38.99 -24.26
CA PRO A 241 12.46 -40.21 -23.72
C PRO A 241 13.97 -40.10 -23.53
N ILE A 242 14.60 -39.14 -24.20
CA ILE A 242 16.02 -38.83 -24.09
C ILE A 242 16.45 -38.36 -22.68
N PHE A 243 15.49 -37.91 -21.86
CA PHE A 243 15.71 -37.46 -20.48
C PHE A 243 15.31 -38.51 -19.43
N ASP A 244 14.85 -39.70 -19.82
CA ASP A 244 14.34 -40.70 -18.86
C ASP A 244 15.38 -41.15 -17.84
N GLU A 245 16.64 -41.34 -18.24
CA GLU A 245 17.73 -41.65 -17.31
C GLU A 245 18.02 -40.49 -16.35
N LEU A 246 17.90 -39.24 -16.82
CA LEU A 246 18.06 -38.05 -16.00
C LEU A 246 16.95 -37.92 -14.96
N TYR A 247 15.69 -38.11 -15.38
CA TYR A 247 14.55 -38.13 -14.46
C TYR A 247 14.72 -39.23 -13.42
N THR A 248 15.07 -40.44 -13.84
CA THR A 248 15.31 -41.57 -12.92
C THR A 248 16.43 -41.27 -11.92
N SER A 249 17.49 -40.58 -12.36
CA SER A 249 18.60 -40.18 -11.48
C SER A 249 18.17 -39.15 -10.42
N ILE A 250 17.35 -38.17 -10.81
CA ILE A 250 16.78 -37.15 -9.90
C ILE A 250 15.74 -37.76 -8.95
N GLU A 251 14.90 -38.68 -9.45
CA GLU A 251 13.96 -39.46 -8.64
C GLU A 251 14.70 -40.32 -7.60
N GLY A 252 15.89 -40.84 -7.94
CA GLY A 252 16.77 -41.54 -7.01
C GLY A 252 17.27 -40.68 -5.84
N LEU A 253 17.27 -39.35 -5.98
CA LEU A 253 17.52 -38.39 -4.90
C LEU A 253 16.24 -38.02 -4.13
N GLY A 254 15.06 -38.46 -4.57
CA GLY A 254 13.76 -38.11 -4.00
C GLY A 254 13.02 -36.97 -4.74
N GLY A 255 13.47 -36.57 -5.94
CA GLY A 255 12.83 -35.54 -6.76
C GLY A 255 11.73 -36.06 -7.68
N TRP A 256 10.63 -36.56 -7.13
CA TRP A 256 9.56 -37.23 -7.88
C TRP A 256 8.76 -36.31 -8.81
N LYS A 257 8.72 -35.00 -8.52
CA LYS A 257 7.98 -34.00 -9.30
C LYS A 257 8.73 -33.54 -10.56
N ILE A 258 9.97 -33.96 -10.78
CA ILE A 258 10.76 -33.49 -11.93
C ILE A 258 10.12 -33.82 -13.30
N ARG A 259 9.37 -34.93 -13.39
CA ARG A 259 8.69 -35.34 -14.62
C ARG A 259 7.50 -34.44 -14.98
N ASP A 260 6.99 -33.73 -13.99
CA ASP A 260 5.82 -32.86 -14.10
C ASP A 260 6.18 -31.43 -14.49
N VAL A 261 7.47 -31.10 -14.63
CA VAL A 261 7.93 -29.74 -14.88
C VAL A 261 7.69 -29.34 -16.33
N GLU A 262 6.93 -28.28 -16.53
CA GLU A 262 6.69 -27.67 -17.84
C GLU A 262 7.51 -26.37 -18.05
N GLU A 263 7.32 -25.71 -19.18
CA GLU A 263 8.00 -24.45 -19.49
C GLU A 263 7.55 -23.32 -18.55
N PHE A 264 8.48 -22.53 -18.03
CA PHE A 264 8.23 -21.43 -17.09
C PHE A 264 7.63 -21.86 -15.73
N GLU A 265 7.75 -23.13 -15.38
CA GLU A 265 7.42 -23.65 -14.06
C GLU A 265 8.70 -23.78 -13.23
N PRO A 266 8.83 -23.01 -12.13
CA PRO A 266 9.99 -23.12 -11.26
C PRO A 266 9.92 -24.44 -10.49
N TYR A 267 11.03 -25.16 -10.51
CA TYR A 267 11.23 -26.43 -9.83
C TYR A 267 12.50 -26.37 -8.99
N VAL A 268 12.44 -26.91 -7.77
CA VAL A 268 13.61 -27.11 -6.93
C VAL A 268 13.55 -28.44 -6.20
N LEU A 269 14.72 -29.03 -6.02
CA LEU A 269 14.98 -30.19 -5.16
C LEU A 269 16.16 -29.87 -4.26
N ILE A 270 16.10 -30.26 -2.99
CA ILE A 270 17.27 -30.32 -2.12
C ILE A 270 17.24 -31.60 -1.29
N ALA A 271 18.36 -32.33 -1.26
CA ALA A 271 18.45 -33.62 -0.60
C ALA A 271 19.87 -33.89 -0.08
N GLU A 272 20.01 -34.84 0.84
CA GLU A 272 21.30 -35.44 1.16
C GLU A 272 21.59 -36.62 0.22
N THR A 273 22.74 -36.62 -0.42
CA THR A 273 23.16 -37.71 -1.30
C THR A 273 23.29 -39.02 -0.52
N GLY A 274 22.59 -40.05 -1.00
CA GLY A 274 22.50 -41.35 -0.32
C GLY A 274 21.36 -41.46 0.71
N ASN A 275 20.54 -40.43 0.89
CA ASN A 275 19.41 -40.43 1.82
C ASN A 275 18.17 -39.74 1.20
N ALA A 276 17.54 -40.38 0.22
CA ALA A 276 16.35 -39.82 -0.47
C ALA A 276 15.15 -39.52 0.45
N SER A 277 15.13 -40.05 1.68
CA SER A 277 14.03 -39.82 2.63
C SER A 277 13.97 -38.40 3.19
N ASN A 278 15.06 -37.63 3.06
CA ASN A 278 15.12 -36.24 3.52
C ASN A 278 14.97 -35.20 2.40
N ALA A 279 14.68 -35.67 1.18
CA ALA A 279 14.51 -34.80 0.04
C ALA A 279 13.31 -33.86 0.21
N MET A 280 13.52 -32.59 -0.10
CA MET A 280 12.48 -31.58 -0.23
C MET A 280 12.34 -31.26 -1.71
N ASP A 281 11.21 -31.63 -2.28
CA ASP A 281 10.92 -31.58 -3.72
C ASP A 281 9.71 -30.69 -3.98
N ASN A 282 9.95 -29.50 -4.53
CA ASN A 282 8.94 -28.46 -4.72
C ASN A 282 8.85 -28.03 -6.19
N LEU A 283 7.60 -27.98 -6.67
CA LEU A 283 7.22 -27.55 -8.00
C LEU A 283 6.06 -26.58 -7.83
N ASN A 284 6.18 -25.37 -8.38
CA ASN A 284 5.05 -24.45 -8.47
C ASN A 284 4.48 -24.53 -9.89
N LYS A 285 3.35 -25.23 -10.04
CA LYS A 285 2.69 -25.41 -11.33
C LYS A 285 2.01 -24.13 -11.76
N ARG A 286 2.11 -23.83 -13.05
CA ARG A 286 1.49 -22.63 -13.62
C ARG A 286 0.03 -22.89 -13.93
N TYR A 287 -0.85 -22.36 -13.09
CA TYR A 287 -2.29 -22.31 -13.34
C TYR A 287 -2.68 -20.93 -13.92
N GLY A 288 -2.15 -20.63 -15.11
CA GLY A 288 -2.48 -19.40 -15.82
C GLY A 288 -1.45 -18.26 -15.78
N VAL A 289 -1.94 -17.02 -15.71
CA VAL A 289 -1.42 -15.74 -16.27
C VAL A 289 0.08 -15.45 -16.26
N ALA A 290 0.45 -14.54 -17.17
CA ALA A 290 1.68 -13.78 -17.18
C ALA A 290 2.08 -13.27 -15.78
N GLY A 291 3.30 -13.61 -15.36
CA GLY A 291 3.81 -13.28 -14.04
C GLY A 291 4.95 -14.19 -13.62
N GLY A 292 5.70 -13.73 -12.62
CA GLY A 292 6.74 -14.52 -11.97
C GLY A 292 6.11 -15.58 -11.10
N LEU A 293 6.52 -16.82 -11.30
CA LEU A 293 6.35 -17.88 -10.31
C LEU A 293 7.68 -18.07 -9.63
N ASP A 294 7.64 -18.36 -8.33
CA ASP A 294 8.78 -18.86 -7.61
C ASP A 294 8.44 -20.12 -6.84
N THR A 295 9.46 -20.91 -6.54
CA THR A 295 9.37 -21.97 -5.56
C THR A 295 10.67 -22.08 -4.81
N SER A 296 10.61 -22.53 -3.56
CA SER A 296 11.80 -22.73 -2.75
C SER A 296 11.67 -23.97 -1.86
N ALA A 297 12.81 -24.53 -1.49
CA ALA A 297 12.90 -25.62 -0.53
C ALA A 297 14.09 -25.39 0.40
N ASP A 298 13.93 -25.76 1.68
CA ASP A 298 14.99 -25.73 2.67
C ASP A 298 15.27 -27.11 3.28
N LEU A 299 16.55 -27.44 3.46
CA LEU A 299 17.01 -28.60 4.21
C LEU A 299 17.83 -28.14 5.42
N ARG A 300 17.53 -28.71 6.58
CA ARG A 300 18.11 -28.28 7.86
C ARG A 300 19.09 -29.34 8.36
N ILE A 301 20.35 -28.95 8.52
CA ILE A 301 21.42 -29.83 9.05
C ILE A 301 22.14 -29.08 10.17
N GLY A 302 21.99 -29.57 11.40
CA GLY A 302 22.51 -28.88 12.58
C GLY A 302 21.92 -27.48 12.70
N ASP A 303 22.79 -26.47 12.77
CA ASP A 303 22.41 -25.06 12.86
C ASP A 303 22.30 -24.35 11.50
N LEU A 304 22.59 -25.06 10.40
CA LEU A 304 22.53 -24.53 9.04
C LEU A 304 21.25 -24.91 8.32
N VAL A 305 20.80 -23.98 7.49
CA VAL A 305 19.66 -24.12 6.61
C VAL A 305 20.16 -23.89 5.19
N PHE A 306 20.10 -24.95 4.39
CA PHE A 306 20.44 -24.94 2.98
C PHE A 306 19.15 -24.66 2.22
N LYS A 307 19.14 -23.64 1.37
CA LYS A 307 17.96 -23.17 0.65
C LYS A 307 18.25 -23.10 -0.83
N VAL A 308 17.27 -23.53 -1.61
CA VAL A 308 17.26 -23.40 -3.06
C VAL A 308 15.97 -22.70 -3.48
N THR A 309 16.07 -21.77 -4.41
CA THR A 309 14.94 -21.03 -4.97
C THR A 309 15.07 -21.01 -6.48
N SER A 310 13.96 -21.20 -7.17
CA SER A 310 13.82 -20.98 -8.61
C SER A 310 12.73 -19.95 -8.82
N ILE A 311 13.00 -18.97 -9.68
CA ILE A 311 12.07 -17.91 -10.08
C ILE A 311 12.02 -17.92 -11.60
N SER A 312 10.83 -18.02 -12.17
CA SER A 312 10.65 -17.95 -13.62
C SER A 312 9.44 -17.11 -14.02
N TYR A 313 9.63 -16.32 -15.07
CA TYR A 313 8.57 -15.51 -15.67
C TYR A 313 8.32 -16.00 -17.09
N ASN A 314 7.06 -16.13 -17.45
CA ASN A 314 6.60 -16.37 -18.82
C ASN A 314 6.53 -15.08 -19.67
N THR A 315 7.29 -14.04 -19.28
CA THR A 315 7.46 -12.78 -20.02
C THR A 315 8.96 -12.50 -20.17
N ASN A 316 9.36 -11.44 -20.89
CA ASN A 316 10.79 -11.11 -21.12
C ASN A 316 11.56 -10.65 -19.86
N TYR A 317 11.03 -10.89 -18.67
CA TYR A 317 11.61 -10.43 -17.41
C TYR A 317 12.33 -11.57 -16.68
N PHE A 318 13.60 -11.32 -16.37
CA PHE A 318 14.40 -11.90 -15.27
C PHE A 318 13.99 -13.28 -14.72
N ASP A 319 14.61 -14.36 -15.21
CA ASP A 319 14.60 -15.68 -14.57
C ASP A 319 15.80 -15.78 -13.59
N GLU A 320 15.65 -16.45 -12.45
CA GLU A 320 16.73 -16.58 -11.46
C GLU A 320 16.70 -17.93 -10.74
N THR A 321 17.87 -18.45 -10.39
CA THR A 321 18.00 -19.55 -9.42
C THR A 321 18.95 -19.10 -8.32
N ILE A 322 18.54 -19.26 -7.06
CA ILE A 322 19.29 -18.81 -5.90
C ILE A 322 19.60 -20.04 -5.04
N PHE A 323 20.88 -20.23 -4.71
CA PHE A 323 21.37 -21.26 -3.81
C PHE A 323 22.00 -20.59 -2.61
N ARG A 324 21.59 -20.98 -1.40
CA ARG A 324 21.93 -20.22 -0.21
C ARG A 324 22.12 -21.11 1.00
N VAL A 325 23.08 -20.76 1.84
CA VAL A 325 23.26 -21.36 3.17
C VAL A 325 23.21 -20.24 4.19
N VAL A 326 22.36 -20.40 5.20
CA VAL A 326 22.21 -19.45 6.29
C VAL A 326 22.10 -20.18 7.61
N HIS A 327 22.48 -19.52 8.70
CA HIS A 327 22.25 -20.01 10.04
C HIS A 327 20.74 -19.97 10.37
N LYS A 328 20.26 -20.90 11.20
CA LYS A 328 18.85 -21.04 11.58
C LYS A 328 18.22 -19.74 12.12
N VAL A 329 19.01 -18.91 12.80
CA VAL A 329 18.57 -17.62 13.35
C VAL A 329 18.24 -16.60 12.23
N GLY A 330 18.98 -16.63 11.13
CA GLY A 330 18.72 -15.80 9.95
C GLY A 330 17.64 -16.39 9.04
N ALA A 331 17.54 -17.72 8.96
CA ALA A 331 16.51 -18.41 8.18
C ALA A 331 15.10 -18.29 8.79
N PHE A 332 15.02 -18.18 10.11
CA PHE A 332 13.77 -18.11 10.86
C PHE A 332 13.83 -16.97 11.88
N PRO A 333 13.82 -15.71 11.43
CA PRO A 333 13.96 -14.57 12.31
C PRO A 333 12.77 -14.48 13.27
N LYS A 334 13.06 -14.10 14.52
CA LYS A 334 12.06 -13.76 15.52
C LYS A 334 11.73 -12.28 15.38
N LEU A 335 10.46 -11.97 15.20
CA LEU A 335 9.95 -10.60 15.09
C LEU A 335 9.30 -10.20 16.40
N SER A 336 9.59 -8.97 16.86
CA SER A 336 9.03 -8.37 18.06
C SER A 336 8.10 -7.23 17.70
N PHE A 337 6.92 -7.16 18.32
CA PHE A 337 5.88 -6.19 17.98
C PHE A 337 5.44 -5.30 19.13
N LEU A 338 4.81 -4.17 18.76
CA LEU A 338 4.27 -3.18 19.68
C LEU A 338 3.04 -3.68 20.47
N HIS A 339 2.23 -4.54 19.86
CA HIS A 339 1.00 -5.07 20.44
C HIS A 339 1.09 -6.59 20.64
N ASN A 340 0.18 -7.13 21.46
CA ASN A 340 -0.02 -8.58 21.58
C ASN A 340 -0.46 -9.17 20.23
N VAL A 341 0.15 -10.29 19.86
CA VAL A 341 -0.13 -11.05 18.62
C VAL A 341 -0.40 -12.52 18.91
N SER A 342 -0.77 -12.91 20.13
CA SER A 342 -1.08 -14.31 20.50
C SER A 342 -2.26 -14.89 19.70
N SER A 343 -3.05 -14.03 19.02
CA SER A 343 -4.09 -14.44 18.06
C SER A 343 -3.54 -14.96 16.72
N TRP A 344 -2.27 -14.73 16.42
CA TRP A 344 -1.59 -15.19 15.22
C TRP A 344 -1.02 -16.59 15.46
N GLN A 345 -1.20 -17.49 14.50
CA GLN A 345 -0.84 -18.90 14.65
C GLN A 345 0.11 -19.35 13.54
N LYS A 346 0.80 -20.47 13.76
CA LYS A 346 1.60 -21.12 12.72
C LYS A 346 0.77 -21.33 11.45
N GLY A 347 1.36 -20.99 10.30
CA GLY A 347 0.72 -21.06 8.99
C GLY A 347 -0.06 -19.80 8.61
N ASP A 348 -0.28 -18.85 9.52
CA ASP A 348 -0.77 -17.53 9.13
C ASP A 348 0.31 -16.78 8.34
N GLU A 349 -0.12 -16.02 7.33
CA GLU A 349 0.72 -15.12 6.54
C GLU A 349 0.68 -13.70 7.10
N ILE A 350 1.83 -13.03 7.12
CA ILE A 350 1.97 -11.61 7.44
C ILE A 350 2.62 -10.88 6.26
N VAL A 351 2.34 -9.59 6.13
CA VAL A 351 3.12 -8.66 5.31
C VAL A 351 3.88 -7.70 6.22
N VAL A 352 5.17 -7.52 5.98
CA VAL A 352 5.98 -6.46 6.57
C VAL A 352 6.10 -5.34 5.53
N ALA A 353 5.56 -4.17 5.84
CA ALA A 353 5.54 -3.02 4.94
C ALA A 353 6.96 -2.49 4.67
N SER A 354 7.15 -1.84 3.52
CA SER A 354 8.40 -1.14 3.24
C SER A 354 8.62 -0.01 4.25
N THR A 355 9.85 0.15 4.70
CA THR A 355 10.28 1.36 5.45
C THR A 355 11.20 2.22 4.59
N ASP A 356 11.16 2.05 3.27
CA ASP A 356 12.02 2.75 2.31
C ASP A 356 11.21 3.51 1.23
N PHE A 357 11.87 4.25 0.35
CA PHE A 357 11.22 4.98 -0.76
C PHE A 357 10.50 4.06 -1.77
N ASP A 358 11.00 2.85 -1.96
CA ASP A 358 10.31 1.86 -2.79
C ASP A 358 9.36 1.01 -1.96
N TRP A 359 8.06 1.25 -2.15
CA TRP A 359 7.03 0.46 -1.48
C TRP A 359 7.05 -1.02 -1.87
N ARG A 360 7.63 -1.37 -3.03
CA ARG A 360 7.73 -2.75 -3.51
C ARG A 360 8.68 -3.61 -2.69
N GLN A 361 9.41 -3.01 -1.74
CA GLN A 361 10.21 -3.71 -0.75
C GLN A 361 9.37 -4.34 0.39
N ALA A 362 8.03 -4.26 0.34
CA ALA A 362 7.19 -5.01 1.27
C ALA A 362 7.36 -6.54 1.08
N GLU A 363 7.42 -7.28 2.18
CA GLU A 363 7.72 -8.72 2.16
C GLU A 363 6.64 -9.53 2.88
N ILE A 364 6.12 -10.58 2.21
CA ILE A 364 5.19 -11.54 2.81
C ILE A 364 5.99 -12.68 3.43
N ARG A 365 5.61 -13.10 4.64
CA ARG A 365 6.20 -14.22 5.37
C ARG A 365 5.15 -15.08 6.06
N THR A 366 5.45 -16.35 6.23
CA THR A 366 4.60 -17.33 6.93
C THR A 366 5.10 -17.53 8.35
N ILE A 367 4.18 -17.50 9.32
CA ILE A 367 4.51 -17.77 10.72
C ILE A 367 4.85 -19.26 10.88
N VAL A 368 6.01 -19.54 11.47
CA VAL A 368 6.49 -20.88 11.80
C VAL A 368 6.38 -21.15 13.30
N GLU A 369 6.64 -22.39 13.70
CA GLU A 369 6.63 -22.78 15.11
C GLU A 369 7.60 -21.92 15.95
N CYS A 370 7.11 -21.38 17.06
CA CYS A 370 7.91 -20.61 18.00
C CYS A 370 7.59 -20.97 19.45
N THR A 371 8.29 -21.97 19.99
CA THR A 371 8.11 -22.44 21.37
C THR A 371 8.67 -21.49 22.43
N ASP A 372 9.43 -20.47 22.00
CA ASP A 372 10.17 -19.52 22.83
C ASP A 372 9.79 -18.06 22.54
N CYS A 373 8.63 -17.82 21.92
CA CYS A 373 8.10 -16.48 21.68
C CYS A 373 7.27 -15.99 22.87
N ALA A 374 7.41 -14.71 23.21
CA ALA A 374 6.45 -14.01 24.06
C ALA A 374 5.14 -13.69 23.30
N ASP A 375 4.13 -13.22 24.01
CA ASP A 375 2.81 -12.87 23.45
C ASP A 375 2.84 -11.79 22.36
N ASN A 376 3.92 -11.00 22.27
CA ASN A 376 4.13 -9.97 21.25
C ASN A 376 5.21 -10.36 20.22
N GLN A 377 5.51 -11.65 20.09
CA GLN A 377 6.55 -12.16 19.21
C GLN A 377 6.04 -13.30 18.35
N VAL A 378 6.58 -13.40 17.14
CA VAL A 378 6.42 -14.57 16.28
C VAL A 378 7.75 -14.92 15.63
N ARG A 379 7.86 -16.15 15.13
CA ARG A 379 8.94 -16.55 14.24
C ARG A 379 8.37 -16.75 12.86
N VAL A 380 9.09 -16.31 11.83
CA VAL A 380 8.64 -16.45 10.44
C VAL A 380 9.61 -17.29 9.62
N ASP A 381 9.16 -17.80 8.48
CA ASP A 381 10.03 -18.41 7.48
C ASP A 381 10.84 -17.35 6.72
N GLY A 382 11.89 -17.79 6.05
CA GLY A 382 12.66 -16.97 5.13
C GLY A 382 13.50 -15.87 5.78
N ASP A 383 14.71 -15.70 5.25
CA ASP A 383 15.51 -14.52 5.49
C ASP A 383 14.90 -13.31 4.75
N PHE A 384 15.00 -12.12 5.34
CA PHE A 384 14.53 -10.87 4.72
C PHE A 384 15.50 -10.39 3.64
N ARG A 385 14.95 -9.86 2.54
CA ARG A 385 15.73 -9.27 1.44
C ARG A 385 16.04 -7.82 1.71
N TYR A 386 15.13 -7.12 2.38
CA TYR A 386 15.23 -5.69 2.66
C TYR A 386 15.26 -5.41 4.16
N THR A 387 15.77 -4.24 4.49
CA THR A 387 15.73 -3.71 5.85
C THR A 387 14.33 -3.20 6.15
N HIS A 388 13.71 -3.71 7.22
CA HIS A 388 12.47 -3.17 7.76
C HIS A 388 12.77 -2.48 9.10
N PHE A 389 12.81 -1.15 9.06
CA PHE A 389 13.20 -0.33 10.20
C PHE A 389 12.19 -0.46 11.35
N GLY A 390 12.68 -0.68 12.56
CA GLY A 390 11.84 -1.02 13.71
C GLY A 390 12.07 -0.09 14.90
N LYS A 391 12.44 1.17 14.70
CA LYS A 391 12.74 2.11 15.78
C LYS A 391 12.06 3.47 15.58
N VAL A 392 11.83 4.17 16.70
CA VAL A 392 11.56 5.61 16.71
C VAL A 392 12.90 6.33 16.74
N THR A 393 13.12 7.28 15.84
CA THR A 393 14.41 7.98 15.70
C THR A 393 14.20 9.48 15.55
N TYR A 394 14.96 10.28 16.29
CA TYR A 394 14.82 11.75 16.32
C TYR A 394 13.39 12.26 16.59
N GLY A 395 12.54 11.46 17.25
CA GLY A 395 11.12 11.77 17.50
C GLY A 395 10.16 11.39 16.36
N VAL A 396 10.66 10.77 15.29
CA VAL A 396 9.87 10.24 14.16
C VAL A 396 9.65 8.74 14.34
N ASP A 397 8.39 8.29 14.30
CA ASP A 397 8.05 6.87 14.40
C ASP A 397 8.05 6.19 13.04
N GLU A 398 9.19 5.63 12.65
CA GLU A 398 9.39 4.92 11.38
C GLU A 398 9.39 3.41 11.54
N ARG A 399 8.78 2.91 12.62
CA ARG A 399 8.62 1.46 12.84
C ARG A 399 7.70 0.88 11.77
N GLY A 400 8.24 -0.06 10.99
CA GLY A 400 7.54 -0.74 9.92
C GLY A 400 6.30 -1.48 10.39
N GLU A 401 5.22 -1.31 9.64
CA GLU A 401 3.93 -1.93 9.87
C GLU A 401 3.96 -3.41 9.47
N VAL A 402 3.26 -4.23 10.25
CA VAL A 402 3.11 -5.67 10.02
C VAL A 402 1.64 -6.02 10.02
N GLY A 403 1.11 -6.40 8.86
CA GLY A 403 -0.29 -6.77 8.67
C GLY A 403 -0.50 -8.27 8.62
N LEU A 404 -1.47 -8.80 9.36
CA LEU A 404 -1.90 -10.19 9.27
C LEU A 404 -2.81 -10.37 8.06
N LEU A 405 -2.44 -11.26 7.13
CA LEU A 405 -3.17 -11.50 5.89
C LEU A 405 -4.18 -12.64 5.99
N SER A 406 -3.97 -13.61 6.89
CA SER A 406 -4.84 -14.78 7.00
C SER A 406 -6.12 -14.49 7.77
N ARG A 407 -7.26 -14.89 7.21
CA ARG A 407 -8.57 -14.96 7.88
C ARG A 407 -9.21 -16.32 7.65
N ASN A 408 -10.11 -16.72 8.55
CA ASN A 408 -10.80 -18.01 8.47
C ASN A 408 -11.99 -18.00 7.51
N ILE A 409 -12.54 -16.83 7.19
CA ILE A 409 -13.51 -16.64 6.11
C ILE A 409 -12.73 -16.12 4.90
N ARG A 410 -12.74 -16.86 3.79
CA ARG A 410 -12.06 -16.50 2.54
C ARG A 410 -13.06 -16.36 1.40
N ILE A 411 -12.97 -15.27 0.67
CA ILE A 411 -13.83 -14.93 -0.47
C ILE A 411 -12.92 -14.63 -1.65
N GLU A 412 -12.97 -15.47 -2.67
CA GLU A 412 -12.05 -15.39 -3.81
C GLU A 412 -12.82 -15.30 -5.13
N GLY A 413 -12.31 -14.46 -6.04
CA GLY A 413 -12.78 -14.40 -7.42
C GLY A 413 -11.93 -15.26 -8.33
N GLU A 414 -12.55 -16.01 -9.24
CA GLU A 414 -11.84 -16.72 -10.30
C GLU A 414 -11.19 -15.72 -11.26
N LEU A 415 -9.88 -15.80 -11.46
CA LEU A 415 -9.20 -15.17 -12.60
C LEU A 415 -8.89 -16.24 -13.65
N GLN A 416 -8.93 -15.86 -14.92
CA GLN A 416 -8.52 -16.72 -16.03
C GLN A 416 -7.02 -16.67 -16.23
N ALA A 417 -6.49 -17.72 -16.87
CA ALA A 417 -5.10 -17.82 -17.28
C ALA A 417 -4.67 -16.78 -18.31
N GLU A 418 -5.57 -16.37 -19.19
CA GLU A 418 -5.33 -15.31 -20.15
C GLU A 418 -6.33 -14.19 -19.86
N CYS A 419 -5.89 -12.96 -20.10
CA CYS A 419 -6.78 -11.81 -20.11
C CYS A 419 -7.87 -11.97 -21.19
N TYR A 420 -8.99 -11.26 -21.04
CA TYR A 420 -10.05 -11.25 -22.04
C TYR A 420 -9.71 -10.34 -23.23
N ASN A 421 -10.29 -10.68 -24.38
CA ASN A 421 -10.23 -9.86 -25.60
C ASN A 421 -11.51 -10.03 -26.43
N PHE A 422 -12.67 -10.15 -25.78
CA PHE A 422 -13.96 -10.24 -26.49
C PHE A 422 -14.46 -8.86 -26.94
N THR A 423 -14.03 -7.80 -26.27
CA THR A 423 -14.30 -6.39 -26.63
C THR A 423 -13.01 -5.59 -26.76
N SER A 424 -13.08 -4.42 -27.42
CA SER A 424 -11.93 -3.52 -27.54
C SER A 424 -11.42 -3.01 -26.18
N GLU A 425 -12.31 -2.79 -25.22
CA GLU A 425 -11.92 -2.38 -23.85
C GLU A 425 -11.16 -3.51 -23.15
N GLU A 426 -11.63 -4.75 -23.28
CA GLU A 426 -10.91 -5.91 -22.73
C GLU A 426 -9.53 -6.09 -23.37
N GLY A 427 -9.43 -5.96 -24.70
CA GLY A 427 -8.15 -5.98 -25.39
C GLY A 427 -7.18 -4.90 -24.89
N TYR A 428 -7.69 -3.68 -24.68
CA TYR A 428 -6.93 -2.56 -24.12
C TYR A 428 -6.47 -2.80 -22.68
N LEU A 429 -7.36 -3.31 -21.81
CA LEU A 429 -7.04 -3.67 -20.43
C LEU A 429 -6.01 -4.81 -20.39
N CYS A 430 -6.16 -5.82 -21.24
CA CYS A 430 -5.18 -6.87 -21.39
C CYS A 430 -3.83 -6.30 -21.80
N ASP A 431 -3.80 -5.41 -22.79
CA ASP A 431 -2.55 -4.82 -23.27
C ASP A 431 -1.86 -3.96 -22.20
N ARG A 432 -2.63 -3.34 -21.31
CA ARG A 432 -2.10 -2.56 -20.20
C ARG A 432 -1.59 -3.40 -19.05
N PHE A 433 -2.47 -4.21 -18.46
CA PHE A 433 -2.18 -4.90 -17.21
C PHE A 433 -1.45 -6.22 -17.44
N LYS A 434 -1.45 -6.72 -18.68
CA LYS A 434 -0.89 -8.02 -19.07
C LYS A 434 -1.42 -9.18 -18.21
N ARG A 435 -2.62 -9.01 -17.62
CA ARG A 435 -3.29 -10.04 -16.83
C ARG A 435 -4.80 -9.90 -16.84
N ASP A 436 -5.50 -10.96 -16.44
CA ASP A 436 -6.95 -10.88 -16.18
C ASP A 436 -7.23 -9.93 -15.00
N THR A 437 -8.09 -8.96 -15.24
CA THR A 437 -8.56 -7.97 -14.28
C THR A 437 -10.07 -8.07 -14.02
N PHE A 438 -10.71 -9.18 -14.39
CA PHE A 438 -12.12 -9.46 -14.18
C PHE A 438 -12.35 -10.31 -12.91
N GLY A 439 -12.06 -9.71 -11.74
CA GLY A 439 -12.30 -10.33 -10.45
C GLY A 439 -13.78 -10.31 -10.04
N GLY A 440 -14.08 -10.95 -8.89
CA GLY A 440 -15.41 -10.89 -8.29
C GLY A 440 -15.71 -9.53 -7.69
N HIS A 441 -16.88 -9.28 -7.10
CA HIS A 441 -17.11 -8.03 -6.35
C HIS A 441 -18.17 -8.19 -5.27
N THR A 442 -18.23 -7.25 -4.33
CA THR A 442 -19.38 -7.16 -3.42
C THR A 442 -20.05 -5.81 -3.56
N LYS A 443 -21.38 -5.79 -3.42
CA LYS A 443 -22.15 -4.56 -3.54
C LYS A 443 -23.32 -4.57 -2.56
N ILE A 444 -23.40 -3.52 -1.76
CA ILE A 444 -24.47 -3.28 -0.80
C ILE A 444 -25.28 -2.12 -1.35
N LEU A 445 -26.57 -2.37 -1.62
CA LEU A 445 -27.48 -1.36 -2.16
C LEU A 445 -28.26 -0.67 -1.04
N LYS A 446 -28.83 0.49 -1.37
CA LYS A 446 -29.77 1.22 -0.50
C LYS A 446 -30.79 0.31 0.16
N GLY A 447 -30.94 0.45 1.47
CA GLY A 447 -31.92 -0.27 2.27
C GLY A 447 -31.46 -1.65 2.74
N ALA A 448 -30.29 -2.11 2.30
CA ALA A 448 -29.64 -3.28 2.90
C ALA A 448 -28.99 -2.91 4.23
N PHE A 449 -28.88 -3.91 5.11
CA PHE A 449 -28.08 -3.84 6.32
C PHE A 449 -26.90 -4.80 6.19
N ALA A 450 -25.67 -4.30 6.32
CA ALA A 450 -24.47 -5.10 6.19
C ALA A 450 -23.42 -4.82 7.27
N ARG A 451 -22.84 -5.88 7.84
CA ARG A 451 -21.63 -5.83 8.66
C ARG A 451 -20.70 -6.93 8.21
N ILE A 452 -19.48 -6.54 7.85
CA ILE A 452 -18.48 -7.44 7.29
C ILE A 452 -17.21 -7.31 8.12
N GLU A 453 -16.87 -8.38 8.82
CA GLU A 453 -15.77 -8.43 9.75
C GLU A 453 -14.96 -9.72 9.68
N GLY A 454 -13.63 -9.58 9.74
CA GLY A 454 -12.73 -10.72 9.87
C GLY A 454 -12.69 -11.65 8.66
N ALA A 455 -12.97 -11.14 7.46
CA ALA A 455 -12.93 -11.89 6.21
C ALA A 455 -11.76 -11.46 5.31
N GLN A 456 -11.24 -12.40 4.53
CA GLN A 456 -10.21 -12.18 3.51
C GLN A 456 -10.84 -12.20 2.12
N PHE A 457 -10.58 -11.17 1.34
CA PHE A 457 -11.00 -10.99 -0.04
C PHE A 457 -9.77 -11.03 -0.96
N ARG A 458 -9.77 -11.94 -1.95
CA ARG A 458 -8.68 -12.05 -2.92
C ARG A 458 -9.19 -12.11 -4.36
N TYR A 459 -8.54 -11.41 -5.28
CA TYR A 459 -8.96 -11.34 -6.69
C TYR A 459 -10.42 -10.85 -6.86
N ILE A 460 -10.80 -9.92 -6.00
CA ILE A 460 -12.08 -9.22 -6.04
C ILE A 460 -11.81 -7.81 -6.64
N GLY A 461 -12.84 -7.11 -7.10
CA GLY A 461 -12.79 -5.93 -7.95
C GLY A 461 -12.66 -6.28 -9.44
N ASN A 462 -13.09 -5.41 -10.35
CA ASN A 462 -12.67 -5.50 -11.75
C ASN A 462 -12.40 -4.14 -12.38
N GLN A 463 -11.60 -4.11 -13.46
CA GLN A 463 -11.30 -2.91 -14.26
C GLN A 463 -12.21 -2.72 -15.49
N HIS A 464 -13.14 -3.63 -15.74
CA HIS A 464 -13.90 -3.69 -16.99
C HIS A 464 -15.10 -2.75 -16.97
N GLU A 465 -15.74 -2.63 -15.80
CA GLU A 465 -16.92 -1.78 -15.62
C GLU A 465 -16.79 -1.00 -14.30
N ILE A 466 -17.40 0.20 -14.26
CA ILE A 466 -17.48 1.02 -13.05
C ILE A 466 -18.53 0.44 -12.10
N ALA A 467 -18.31 0.62 -10.80
CA ALA A 467 -19.13 0.16 -9.68
C ALA A 467 -19.00 -1.33 -9.31
N GLN A 468 -17.99 -2.05 -9.80
CA GLN A 468 -17.63 -3.40 -9.37
C GLN A 468 -16.33 -3.40 -8.54
N TYR A 469 -16.47 -3.07 -7.26
CA TYR A 469 -15.36 -2.95 -6.31
C TYR A 469 -15.40 -4.04 -5.24
N PRO A 470 -14.28 -4.34 -4.54
CA PRO A 470 -14.28 -5.46 -3.61
C PRO A 470 -15.28 -5.36 -2.47
N LEU A 471 -15.34 -4.19 -1.84
CA LEU A 471 -16.30 -3.87 -0.79
C LEU A 471 -16.93 -2.52 -1.14
N HIS A 472 -18.18 -2.54 -1.60
CA HIS A 472 -18.85 -1.36 -2.16
C HIS A 472 -20.19 -1.09 -1.48
N PHE A 473 -20.25 -0.05 -0.66
CA PHE A 473 -21.51 0.53 -0.21
C PHE A 473 -21.96 1.56 -1.24
N HIS A 474 -22.99 1.21 -2.01
CA HIS A 474 -23.42 1.96 -3.18
C HIS A 474 -24.75 2.67 -2.94
N MET A 475 -24.70 4.00 -2.87
CA MET A 475 -25.85 4.90 -2.77
C MET A 475 -26.77 4.60 -1.57
N CYS A 476 -26.18 4.20 -0.43
CA CYS A 476 -26.93 3.68 0.72
C CYS A 476 -27.61 4.75 1.59
N ASP A 477 -27.34 6.04 1.38
CA ASP A 477 -27.66 7.11 2.34
C ASP A 477 -27.02 6.81 3.71
N GLY A 478 -27.73 7.11 4.81
CA GLY A 478 -27.22 6.86 6.16
C GLY A 478 -27.29 5.39 6.57
N VAL A 479 -26.15 4.85 6.99
CA VAL A 479 -25.99 3.45 7.43
C VAL A 479 -25.44 3.33 8.86
N PRO A 480 -26.02 4.01 9.87
CA PRO A 480 -25.49 3.97 11.23
C PRO A 480 -25.44 2.53 11.77
N GLY A 481 -24.31 2.17 12.39
CA GLY A 481 -24.09 0.83 12.95
C GLY A 481 -23.65 -0.24 11.95
N GLN A 482 -23.52 0.10 10.66
CA GLN A 482 -22.95 -0.76 9.63
C GLN A 482 -21.45 -0.52 9.48
N TYR A 483 -20.69 -1.55 9.09
CA TYR A 483 -19.24 -1.43 9.03
C TYR A 483 -18.53 -2.46 8.16
N ILE A 484 -17.28 -2.11 7.83
CA ILE A 484 -16.26 -2.96 7.25
C ILE A 484 -15.07 -2.96 8.22
N ARG A 485 -14.86 -4.05 8.97
CA ARG A 485 -13.85 -4.13 10.04
C ARG A 485 -12.92 -5.32 9.95
N ASN A 486 -11.66 -5.18 10.34
CA ASN A 486 -10.76 -6.32 10.53
C ASN A 486 -10.56 -7.22 9.28
N ASN A 487 -10.91 -6.74 8.09
CA ASN A 487 -10.84 -7.52 6.86
C ASN A 487 -9.45 -7.42 6.22
N VAL A 488 -9.17 -8.37 5.34
CA VAL A 488 -8.00 -8.33 4.45
C VAL A 488 -8.52 -8.26 3.03
N ILE A 489 -8.04 -7.30 2.25
CA ILE A 489 -8.35 -7.19 0.83
C ILE A 489 -7.01 -7.17 0.11
N ARG A 490 -6.68 -8.26 -0.59
CA ARG A 490 -5.37 -8.42 -1.22
C ARG A 490 -5.43 -8.90 -2.64
N ASP A 491 -4.43 -8.52 -3.43
CA ASP A 491 -4.33 -8.86 -4.85
C ASP A 491 -5.62 -8.49 -5.61
N SER A 492 -6.17 -7.33 -5.28
CA SER A 492 -7.45 -6.84 -5.79
C SER A 492 -7.28 -6.37 -7.24
N SER A 493 -8.23 -6.73 -8.09
CA SER A 493 -8.30 -6.28 -9.48
C SER A 493 -8.95 -4.89 -9.58
N SER A 494 -9.42 -4.30 -8.48
CA SER A 494 -9.69 -2.86 -8.40
C SER A 494 -9.34 -2.31 -7.01
N ARG A 495 -10.13 -1.38 -6.48
CA ARG A 495 -9.89 -0.62 -5.22
C ARG A 495 -9.76 -1.54 -4.01
N CYS A 496 -9.60 -1.01 -2.81
CA CYS A 496 -9.79 -1.80 -1.59
C CYS A 496 -11.24 -1.72 -1.09
N ILE A 497 -11.70 -0.50 -0.78
CA ILE A 497 -13.02 -0.23 -0.21
C ILE A 497 -13.59 1.02 -0.87
N THR A 498 -14.84 0.96 -1.32
CA THR A 498 -15.55 2.09 -1.92
C THR A 498 -16.77 2.48 -1.10
N ILE A 499 -16.81 3.76 -0.73
CA ILE A 499 -17.97 4.44 -0.15
C ILE A 499 -18.53 5.35 -1.24
N HIS A 500 -19.74 5.07 -1.70
CA HIS A 500 -20.38 5.87 -2.75
C HIS A 500 -21.76 6.31 -2.29
N GLY A 501 -22.02 7.63 -2.23
CA GLY A 501 -23.31 8.19 -1.81
C GLY A 501 -23.82 7.66 -0.46
N THR A 502 -22.89 7.38 0.46
CA THR A 502 -23.16 6.70 1.73
C THR A 502 -22.57 7.49 2.91
N ASP A 503 -23.35 7.58 3.98
CA ASP A 503 -23.07 8.36 5.19
C ASP A 503 -23.04 7.46 6.44
N TYR A 504 -22.26 7.83 7.47
CA TYR A 504 -22.18 7.14 8.76
C TYR A 504 -21.62 5.70 8.73
N LEU A 505 -20.94 5.30 7.66
CA LEU A 505 -20.26 4.01 7.59
C LEU A 505 -18.96 4.03 8.39
N GLU A 506 -18.67 2.95 9.09
CA GLU A 506 -17.35 2.72 9.68
C GLU A 506 -16.50 1.77 8.81
N VAL A 507 -15.29 2.22 8.50
CA VAL A 507 -14.25 1.45 7.82
C VAL A 507 -13.04 1.44 8.73
N SER A 508 -12.82 0.34 9.45
CA SER A 508 -11.76 0.31 10.47
C SER A 508 -10.94 -0.97 10.56
N ASN A 509 -9.66 -0.81 10.88
CA ASN A 509 -8.74 -1.92 11.15
C ASN A 509 -8.59 -2.94 10.00
N ASN A 510 -8.80 -2.50 8.75
CA ASN A 510 -8.63 -3.35 7.57
C ASN A 510 -7.19 -3.29 7.05
N VAL A 511 -6.74 -4.37 6.41
CA VAL A 511 -5.45 -4.47 5.72
C VAL A 511 -5.69 -4.59 4.22
N CYS A 512 -5.27 -3.57 3.47
CA CYS A 512 -5.29 -3.57 2.00
C CYS A 512 -3.87 -3.83 1.49
N LEU A 513 -3.71 -4.79 0.58
CA LEU A 513 -2.41 -5.15 0.01
C LEU A 513 -2.51 -5.37 -1.50
N ASN A 514 -1.77 -4.63 -2.31
CA ASN A 514 -1.71 -4.80 -3.77
C ASN A 514 -3.09 -4.68 -4.44
N HIS A 515 -3.49 -3.47 -4.80
CA HIS A 515 -4.79 -3.20 -5.41
C HIS A 515 -4.67 -2.17 -6.56
N LEU A 516 -5.57 -2.24 -7.55
CA LEU A 516 -5.58 -1.35 -8.71
C LEU A 516 -6.56 -0.18 -8.53
N GLY A 517 -6.11 1.05 -8.76
CA GLY A 517 -6.87 2.27 -8.47
C GLY A 517 -6.84 2.65 -6.99
N HIS A 518 -7.60 3.67 -6.60
CA HIS A 518 -7.62 4.18 -5.23
C HIS A 518 -7.86 3.08 -4.17
N GLY A 519 -7.27 3.21 -2.98
CA GLY A 519 -7.43 2.21 -1.91
C GLY A 519 -8.78 2.30 -1.20
N ILE A 520 -8.86 3.16 -0.19
CA ILE A 520 -10.12 3.55 0.44
C ILE A 520 -10.64 4.79 -0.30
N PHE A 521 -11.79 4.67 -0.95
CA PHE A 521 -12.27 5.64 -1.94
C PHE A 521 -13.67 6.17 -1.63
N LEU A 522 -13.77 7.49 -1.42
CA LEU A 522 -15.03 8.22 -1.35
C LEU A 522 -15.33 8.82 -2.73
N GLU A 523 -16.41 8.38 -3.37
CA GLU A 523 -16.50 8.43 -4.84
C GLU A 523 -16.82 9.79 -5.45
N ASP A 524 -17.83 10.50 -4.95
CA ASP A 524 -18.36 11.66 -5.67
C ASP A 524 -18.67 12.89 -4.78
N GLY A 525 -18.09 12.95 -3.58
CA GLY A 525 -18.10 14.13 -2.74
C GLY A 525 -19.42 14.34 -2.00
N ALA A 526 -20.19 13.28 -1.84
CA ALA A 526 -21.45 13.27 -1.10
C ALA A 526 -21.33 12.53 0.24
N GLU A 527 -20.28 11.74 0.41
CA GLU A 527 -20.09 10.79 1.49
C GLU A 527 -19.63 11.51 2.76
N GLN A 528 -20.50 11.60 3.77
CA GLN A 528 -20.21 12.35 5.00
C GLN A 528 -20.49 11.57 6.28
N ASN A 529 -19.88 12.02 7.37
CA ASN A 529 -19.91 11.41 8.68
C ASN A 529 -19.40 9.96 8.73
N ASN A 530 -18.62 9.54 7.75
CA ASN A 530 -17.95 8.24 7.76
C ASN A 530 -16.74 8.28 8.68
N THR A 531 -16.40 7.11 9.23
CA THR A 531 -15.21 6.91 10.06
C THR A 531 -14.24 5.99 9.33
N ILE A 532 -13.07 6.50 9.00
CA ILE A 532 -11.97 5.80 8.33
C ILE A 532 -10.83 5.73 9.34
N HIS A 533 -10.71 4.61 10.03
CA HIS A 533 -9.90 4.52 11.25
C HIS A 533 -8.99 3.30 11.28
N ARG A 534 -7.69 3.48 11.55
CA ARG A 534 -6.75 2.36 11.74
C ARG A 534 -6.63 1.40 10.56
N ASN A 535 -6.82 1.86 9.33
CA ASN A 535 -6.59 1.01 8.16
C ASN A 535 -5.12 1.04 7.73
N LEU A 536 -4.59 -0.11 7.32
CA LEU A 536 -3.26 -0.25 6.74
C LEU A 536 -3.40 -0.48 5.23
N VAL A 537 -2.92 0.44 4.41
CA VAL A 537 -2.99 0.35 2.95
C VAL A 537 -1.58 0.29 2.38
N ILE A 538 -1.27 -0.82 1.70
CA ILE A 538 0.04 -1.12 1.12
C ILE A 538 -0.11 -1.43 -0.37
N GLY A 539 0.73 -0.83 -1.20
CA GLY A 539 0.88 -1.19 -2.61
C GLY A 539 -0.28 -0.77 -3.49
N THR A 540 -0.67 0.50 -3.40
CA THR A 540 -1.65 1.12 -4.29
C THR A 540 -1.06 1.33 -5.69
N GLN A 541 -1.69 0.76 -6.72
CA GLN A 541 -1.19 0.79 -8.11
C GLN A 541 -2.18 1.48 -9.04
N HIS A 542 -1.70 1.99 -10.18
CA HIS A 542 -2.57 2.67 -11.14
C HIS A 542 -3.68 1.78 -11.69
N GLY A 543 -4.87 2.35 -11.84
CA GLY A 543 -6.06 1.70 -12.41
C GLY A 543 -6.53 2.40 -13.70
N ASN A 544 -7.57 1.87 -14.33
CA ASN A 544 -8.15 2.44 -15.55
C ASN A 544 -9.55 3.03 -15.37
N LEU A 545 -10.28 2.63 -14.32
CA LEU A 545 -11.70 2.94 -14.16
C LEU A 545 -12.02 4.44 -14.14
N LEU A 546 -11.28 5.22 -13.35
CA LEU A 546 -11.44 6.68 -13.30
C LEU A 546 -10.21 7.39 -13.85
N TYR A 547 -10.38 8.64 -14.30
CA TYR A 547 -9.27 9.46 -14.76
C TYR A 547 -8.22 9.65 -13.66
N THR A 548 -8.64 9.84 -12.41
CA THR A 548 -7.74 9.96 -11.26
C THR A 548 -6.98 8.68 -10.91
N ASP A 549 -7.51 7.49 -11.25
CA ASP A 549 -6.82 6.20 -11.05
C ASP A 549 -5.61 6.05 -12.00
N ARG A 550 -5.66 6.71 -13.15
CA ARG A 550 -4.74 6.50 -14.27
C ARG A 550 -3.41 7.18 -14.08
N ASP A 551 -2.38 6.52 -14.58
CA ASP A 551 -1.11 7.17 -14.87
C ASP A 551 -1.30 8.27 -15.92
N GLN A 552 -0.46 9.29 -15.89
CA GLN A 552 -0.57 10.44 -16.80
C GLN A 552 -0.42 10.05 -18.27
N ASP A 553 0.40 9.06 -18.59
CA ASP A 553 0.61 8.57 -19.96
C ASP A 553 -0.55 7.72 -20.48
N TRP A 554 -1.48 7.33 -19.60
CA TRP A 554 -2.68 6.57 -19.98
C TRP A 554 -3.86 7.47 -20.33
N CYS A 555 -3.67 8.79 -20.26
CA CYS A 555 -4.74 9.77 -20.38
C CYS A 555 -4.68 10.57 -21.67
N GLU A 556 -5.84 10.72 -22.29
CA GLU A 556 -6.02 11.58 -23.48
C GLU A 556 -5.72 13.04 -23.15
N VAL A 557 -6.20 13.50 -22.00
CA VAL A 557 -5.90 14.83 -21.44
C VAL A 557 -5.12 14.62 -20.15
N ARG A 558 -3.81 14.87 -20.23
CA ARG A 558 -2.84 14.59 -19.16
C ARG A 558 -3.17 15.29 -17.85
N GLU A 559 -3.78 16.47 -17.90
CA GLU A 559 -4.13 17.28 -16.75
C GLU A 559 -5.24 16.66 -15.88
N TYR A 560 -6.09 15.80 -16.44
CA TYR A 560 -7.23 15.21 -15.73
C TYR A 560 -6.87 14.02 -14.83
N CYS A 561 -5.64 13.52 -14.92
CA CYS A 561 -5.24 12.25 -14.32
C CYS A 561 -4.15 12.38 -13.26
N ASN A 562 -3.54 11.26 -12.89
CA ASN A 562 -2.39 11.19 -12.00
C ASN A 562 -2.70 11.78 -10.62
N LEU A 563 -3.72 11.21 -9.98
CA LEU A 563 -4.11 11.55 -8.60
C LEU A 563 -4.43 10.29 -7.77
N LEU A 564 -3.88 9.14 -8.17
CA LEU A 564 -4.02 7.87 -7.48
C LEU A 564 -3.64 8.01 -5.99
N ALA A 565 -4.40 7.39 -5.09
CA ALA A 565 -4.19 7.55 -3.65
C ALA A 565 -4.52 6.27 -2.87
N SER A 566 -3.73 5.97 -1.84
CA SER A 566 -4.05 4.89 -0.90
C SER A 566 -5.32 5.19 -0.11
N ILE A 567 -5.50 6.44 0.31
CA ILE A 567 -6.76 6.92 0.91
C ILE A 567 -7.18 8.20 0.18
N TRP A 568 -8.36 8.14 -0.44
CA TRP A 568 -8.95 9.22 -1.20
C TRP A 568 -10.17 9.78 -0.48
N VAL A 569 -10.10 11.07 -0.11
CA VAL A 569 -11.16 11.76 0.62
C VAL A 569 -11.71 12.90 -0.23
N SER A 570 -12.95 12.73 -0.70
CA SER A 570 -13.64 13.70 -1.56
C SER A 570 -14.61 14.63 -0.82
N HIS A 571 -14.82 14.42 0.49
CA HIS A 571 -15.66 15.28 1.31
C HIS A 571 -15.03 15.55 2.70
N PRO A 572 -14.97 16.81 3.17
CA PRO A 572 -14.25 17.18 4.40
C PRO A 572 -14.93 16.69 5.68
N ASN A 573 -16.23 16.42 5.67
CA ASN A 573 -17.00 16.06 6.86
C ASN A 573 -16.85 14.56 7.24
N ASN A 574 -15.63 14.06 7.36
CA ASN A 574 -15.33 12.66 7.72
C ASN A 574 -14.25 12.58 8.81
N ILE A 575 -14.24 11.48 9.56
CA ILE A 575 -13.20 11.19 10.56
C ILE A 575 -12.16 10.30 9.88
N VAL A 576 -10.93 10.79 9.73
CA VAL A 576 -9.82 10.07 9.08
C VAL A 576 -8.64 10.00 10.05
N THR A 577 -8.56 8.92 10.82
CA THR A 577 -7.62 8.85 11.96
C THR A 577 -6.85 7.55 12.06
N GLU A 578 -5.60 7.63 12.51
CA GLU A 578 -4.75 6.47 12.79
C GLU A 578 -4.53 5.52 11.59
N ASN A 579 -4.73 5.98 10.35
CA ASN A 579 -4.50 5.16 9.17
C ASN A 579 -3.02 5.19 8.75
N VAL A 580 -2.59 4.16 8.06
CA VAL A 580 -1.27 4.07 7.45
C VAL A 580 -1.40 3.92 5.94
N ALA A 581 -0.84 4.88 5.21
CA ALA A 581 -0.63 4.80 3.76
C ALA A 581 0.85 4.47 3.52
N ALA A 582 1.14 3.17 3.47
CA ALA A 582 2.47 2.57 3.40
C ALA A 582 2.81 2.14 1.96
N GLY A 583 2.67 3.08 1.02
CA GLY A 583 3.19 2.95 -0.33
C GLY A 583 2.16 2.88 -1.46
N SER A 584 2.46 3.65 -2.52
CA SER A 584 1.61 3.90 -3.66
C SER A 584 2.45 4.29 -4.88
N ASP A 585 2.02 3.92 -6.08
CA ASP A 585 2.52 4.49 -7.34
C ASP A 585 2.12 5.96 -7.53
N GLY A 586 1.17 6.44 -6.72
CA GLY A 586 0.76 7.84 -6.65
C GLY A 586 1.00 8.43 -5.26
N TYR A 587 -0.03 9.06 -4.73
CA TYR A 587 -0.05 9.74 -3.44
C TYR A 587 -0.40 8.80 -2.29
N GLY A 588 -0.05 9.18 -1.06
CA GLY A 588 -0.48 8.47 0.13
C GLY A 588 -1.95 8.76 0.47
N ILE A 589 -2.22 9.99 0.92
CA ILE A 589 -3.58 10.46 1.22
C ILE A 589 -3.88 11.73 0.44
N THR A 590 -5.03 11.74 -0.26
CA THR A 590 -5.52 12.92 -0.97
C THR A 590 -6.75 13.50 -0.29
N LEU A 591 -6.75 14.82 -0.09
CA LEU A 591 -7.92 15.62 0.24
C LEU A 591 -8.29 16.42 -1.01
N THR A 592 -9.26 15.94 -1.76
CA THR A 592 -9.60 16.47 -3.10
C THR A 592 -11.11 16.64 -3.18
N PHE A 593 -11.58 17.80 -2.74
CA PHE A 593 -13.00 18.05 -2.59
C PHE A 593 -13.62 18.52 -3.92
N SER A 594 -14.78 17.98 -4.26
CA SER A 594 -15.59 18.49 -5.37
C SER A 594 -16.41 19.69 -4.88
N ASP A 595 -16.68 20.66 -5.74
CA ASP A 595 -17.50 21.84 -5.37
C ASP A 595 -18.94 21.50 -5.02
N ARG A 596 -19.40 20.41 -5.60
CA ARG A 596 -20.73 19.87 -5.44
C ARG A 596 -20.62 18.34 -5.43
N PRO A 597 -21.60 17.64 -4.85
CA PRO A 597 -21.79 16.23 -5.13
C PRO A 597 -21.80 16.00 -6.65
N LEU A 598 -21.06 15.00 -7.11
CA LEU A 598 -20.95 14.66 -8.53
C LEU A 598 -21.85 13.45 -8.83
N GLY A 599 -21.99 13.16 -10.12
CA GLY A 599 -22.57 11.90 -10.59
C GLY A 599 -23.97 11.59 -10.05
N LEU A 600 -24.17 10.32 -9.65
CA LEU A 600 -25.46 9.83 -9.15
C LEU A 600 -25.85 10.47 -7.81
N SER A 601 -24.89 10.98 -7.05
CA SER A 601 -25.15 11.65 -5.78
C SER A 601 -25.75 13.04 -5.93
N LEU A 602 -25.53 13.76 -7.04
CA LEU A 602 -26.00 15.14 -7.19
C LEU A 602 -27.52 15.29 -6.98
N GLN A 603 -28.32 14.64 -7.84
CA GLN A 603 -29.78 14.73 -7.76
C GLN A 603 -30.28 14.22 -6.40
N ARG A 604 -29.63 13.17 -5.87
CA ARG A 604 -30.00 12.57 -4.60
C ARG A 604 -29.78 13.50 -3.40
N GLN A 605 -28.68 14.25 -3.39
CA GLN A 605 -28.39 15.25 -2.35
C GLN A 605 -29.37 16.44 -2.44
N ILE A 606 -29.79 16.81 -3.65
CA ILE A 606 -30.86 17.81 -3.87
C ILE A 606 -32.17 17.32 -3.26
N ASP A 607 -32.60 16.09 -3.58
CA ASP A 607 -33.86 15.52 -3.09
C ASP A 607 -33.89 15.38 -1.56
N ARG A 608 -32.72 15.18 -0.94
CA ARG A 608 -32.56 15.10 0.53
C ARG A 608 -32.47 16.46 1.22
N GLY A 609 -32.41 17.57 0.46
CA GLY A 609 -32.23 18.92 1.01
C GLY A 609 -30.85 19.15 1.63
N LEU A 610 -29.84 18.40 1.19
CA LEU A 610 -28.46 18.48 1.67
C LEU A 610 -27.52 19.18 0.67
N TYR A 611 -27.99 19.42 -0.55
CA TYR A 611 -27.23 20.13 -1.57
C TYR A 611 -27.14 21.63 -1.25
N GLN A 612 -25.92 22.13 -1.21
CA GLN A 612 -25.61 23.55 -1.32
C GLN A 612 -24.40 23.69 -2.24
N ASP A 613 -24.50 24.63 -3.19
CA ASP A 613 -23.42 24.91 -4.12
C ASP A 613 -22.15 25.33 -3.38
N MET A 614 -21.01 24.78 -3.79
CA MET A 614 -19.67 25.08 -3.28
C MET A 614 -19.45 24.74 -1.79
N SER A 615 -20.37 23.99 -1.19
CA SER A 615 -20.42 23.74 0.27
C SER A 615 -19.17 23.07 0.82
N THR A 616 -18.59 22.10 0.12
CA THR A 616 -17.40 21.37 0.57
C THR A 616 -16.17 22.26 0.76
N ARG A 617 -16.09 23.40 0.06
CA ARG A 617 -15.00 24.37 0.22
C ARG A 617 -15.07 25.10 1.56
N TYR A 618 -16.29 25.31 2.04
CA TYR A 618 -16.59 26.03 3.28
C TYR A 618 -16.73 25.11 4.49
N ILE A 619 -16.83 23.80 4.29
CA ILE A 619 -16.90 22.84 5.38
C ILE A 619 -15.51 22.56 5.94
N LYS A 620 -15.36 22.80 7.24
CA LYS A 620 -14.17 22.42 8.00
C LYS A 620 -13.95 20.90 7.96
N VAL A 621 -12.71 20.46 7.74
CA VAL A 621 -12.35 19.03 7.89
C VAL A 621 -12.69 18.60 9.31
N LYS A 622 -13.54 17.57 9.42
CA LYS A 622 -14.12 17.15 10.71
C LYS A 622 -13.03 16.64 11.65
N GLU A 623 -12.29 15.61 11.24
CA GLU A 623 -11.13 15.13 11.99
C GLU A 623 -10.11 14.47 11.08
N PHE A 624 -8.85 14.88 11.20
CA PHE A 624 -7.72 14.29 10.50
C PHE A 624 -6.52 14.23 11.45
N SER A 625 -6.23 13.05 12.01
CA SER A 625 -5.22 12.93 13.07
C SER A 625 -4.49 11.59 13.05
N LYS A 626 -3.23 11.58 13.51
CA LYS A 626 -2.45 10.34 13.74
C LYS A 626 -2.23 9.45 12.53
N ASN A 627 -2.40 9.98 11.31
CA ASN A 627 -2.13 9.20 10.10
C ASN A 627 -0.62 9.14 9.83
N VAL A 628 -0.15 7.98 9.39
CA VAL A 628 1.24 7.71 8.99
C VAL A 628 1.29 7.56 7.47
N ILE A 629 2.21 8.26 6.79
CA ILE A 629 2.23 8.34 5.33
C ILE A 629 3.65 8.26 4.80
N HIS A 630 4.00 7.16 4.13
CA HIS A 630 5.35 6.92 3.62
C HIS A 630 5.40 6.02 2.39
N SER A 631 6.58 5.97 1.75
CA SER A 631 6.89 5.09 0.62
C SER A 631 6.06 5.36 -0.65
N ASN A 632 5.53 6.58 -0.81
CA ASN A 632 4.71 6.95 -1.96
C ASN A 632 5.57 7.55 -3.08
N LYS A 633 5.26 7.20 -4.34
CA LYS A 633 5.97 7.71 -5.52
C LYS A 633 5.67 9.18 -5.85
N LYS A 634 4.63 9.76 -5.23
CA LYS A 634 4.29 11.19 -5.27
C LYS A 634 4.38 11.80 -3.87
N ASP A 635 3.51 12.75 -3.56
CA ASP A 635 3.45 13.33 -2.23
C ASP A 635 2.80 12.37 -1.24
N GLY A 636 3.25 12.43 0.01
CA GLY A 636 2.56 11.75 1.10
C GLY A 636 1.13 12.29 1.24
N LEU A 637 1.01 13.55 1.65
CA LEU A 637 -0.27 14.26 1.75
C LEU A 637 -0.44 15.26 0.60
N TRP A 638 -1.52 15.10 -0.16
CA TRP A 638 -1.92 16.06 -1.21
C TRP A 638 -3.24 16.73 -0.85
N PHE A 639 -3.24 18.06 -0.74
CA PHE A 639 -4.44 18.85 -0.53
C PHE A 639 -4.44 20.08 -1.43
N ASP A 640 -4.71 19.92 -2.73
CA ASP A 640 -4.71 21.05 -3.68
C ASP A 640 -5.84 20.98 -4.70
N SER A 641 -5.95 19.90 -5.46
CA SER A 641 -6.85 19.86 -6.62
C SER A 641 -8.33 19.72 -6.23
N ARG A 642 -9.22 20.04 -7.18
CA ARG A 642 -10.62 19.59 -7.16
C ARG A 642 -10.83 18.43 -8.12
N ILE A 643 -11.98 17.78 -7.97
CA ILE A 643 -12.53 16.88 -8.97
C ILE A 643 -13.81 17.46 -9.57
N SER A 644 -14.06 17.11 -10.82
CA SER A 644 -15.30 17.43 -11.53
C SER A 644 -15.79 16.25 -12.37
N TYR A 645 -17.05 16.32 -12.76
CA TYR A 645 -17.71 15.40 -13.69
C TYR A 645 -18.90 16.10 -14.36
N GLY A 646 -19.09 15.82 -15.65
CA GLY A 646 -20.21 16.29 -16.44
C GLY A 646 -20.05 17.74 -16.87
N GLN A 647 -21.16 18.34 -17.29
CA GLN A 647 -21.18 19.75 -17.67
C GLN A 647 -21.18 20.64 -16.43
N THR A 648 -20.19 21.52 -16.34
CA THR A 648 -20.11 22.59 -15.32
C THR A 648 -20.97 23.78 -15.72
N GLU A 649 -21.20 24.70 -14.78
CA GLU A 649 -22.06 25.87 -14.98
C GLU A 649 -21.54 26.84 -16.04
N ASP A 650 -20.23 26.86 -16.27
CA ASP A 650 -19.55 27.60 -17.35
C ASP A 650 -19.63 26.91 -18.73
N GLY A 651 -20.33 25.77 -18.80
CA GLY A 651 -20.55 25.02 -20.04
C GLY A 651 -19.40 24.07 -20.43
N MET A 652 -18.32 23.98 -19.65
CA MET A 652 -17.26 22.99 -19.89
C MET A 652 -17.73 21.57 -19.54
N PHE A 653 -17.23 20.55 -20.24
CA PHE A 653 -17.55 19.15 -19.95
C PHE A 653 -16.31 18.41 -19.47
N PHE A 654 -16.44 17.76 -18.32
CA PHE A 654 -15.35 16.97 -17.71
C PHE A 654 -15.72 15.48 -17.63
N PRO A 655 -14.76 14.57 -17.88
CA PRO A 655 -14.98 13.16 -17.65
C PRO A 655 -15.13 12.86 -16.15
N GLN A 656 -15.58 11.64 -15.82
CA GLN A 656 -15.86 11.27 -14.42
C GLN A 656 -14.58 11.30 -13.58
N ASN A 657 -14.65 12.03 -12.46
CA ASN A 657 -13.53 12.24 -11.54
C ASN A 657 -12.30 12.82 -12.27
N ALA A 658 -12.50 13.81 -13.15
CA ALA A 658 -11.40 14.56 -13.73
C ALA A 658 -10.75 15.46 -12.68
N LYS A 659 -9.43 15.40 -12.54
CA LYS A 659 -8.66 16.39 -11.75
C LYS A 659 -8.76 17.76 -12.43
N ILE A 660 -9.17 18.77 -11.68
CA ILE A 660 -9.32 20.14 -12.17
C ILE A 660 -8.81 21.18 -11.17
N GLY A 661 -8.13 22.20 -11.71
CA GLY A 661 -7.82 23.47 -11.03
C GLY A 661 -7.35 23.38 -9.57
N LEU A 662 -7.61 24.46 -8.83
CA LEU A 662 -7.24 24.65 -7.42
C LEU A 662 -8.47 24.46 -6.52
N ASN A 663 -8.32 23.95 -5.29
CA ASN A 663 -9.41 23.65 -4.35
C ASN A 663 -10.21 24.85 -3.87
N TYR A 664 -9.59 26.04 -3.81
CA TYR A 664 -10.17 27.22 -3.15
C TYR A 664 -10.77 26.90 -1.77
N TYR A 665 -10.18 25.95 -1.05
CA TYR A 665 -10.63 25.58 0.28
C TYR A 665 -10.59 26.82 1.19
N SER A 666 -11.66 27.07 1.93
CA SER A 666 -11.87 28.28 2.73
C SER A 666 -12.95 27.99 3.79
N PRO A 667 -12.63 27.17 4.81
CA PRO A 667 -13.62 26.71 5.78
C PRO A 667 -14.18 27.89 6.59
N ARG A 668 -15.51 27.91 6.77
CA ARG A 668 -16.26 29.03 7.36
C ARG A 668 -17.34 28.54 8.33
N GLU A 669 -17.75 29.43 9.24
CA GLU A 669 -18.88 29.23 10.16
C GLU A 669 -19.87 30.40 10.07
N PRO A 670 -21.15 30.16 9.67
CA PRO A 670 -21.65 28.91 9.07
C PRO A 670 -20.93 28.56 7.75
N PRO A 671 -21.00 27.30 7.25
CA PRO A 671 -20.22 26.83 6.10
C PRO A 671 -20.76 27.34 4.75
N ASN A 672 -20.69 28.65 4.54
CA ASN A 672 -21.08 29.34 3.31
C ASN A 672 -20.17 30.57 3.09
N ALA A 673 -20.36 31.25 1.95
CA ALA A 673 -19.55 32.39 1.55
C ALA A 673 -19.64 33.58 2.53
N GLU A 674 -20.78 33.75 3.19
CA GLU A 674 -21.05 34.79 4.18
C GLU A 674 -20.49 34.46 5.58
N GLY A 675 -20.08 33.21 5.80
CA GLY A 675 -19.54 32.75 7.07
C GLY A 675 -18.16 33.31 7.39
N GLN A 676 -17.83 33.32 8.68
CA GLN A 676 -16.52 33.74 9.16
C GLN A 676 -15.49 32.64 8.96
N LEU A 677 -14.30 32.97 8.48
CA LEU A 677 -13.19 32.02 8.32
C LEU A 677 -12.90 31.29 9.64
N VAL A 678 -12.78 29.98 9.57
CA VAL A 678 -12.37 29.13 10.70
C VAL A 678 -11.10 28.37 10.37
N GLU A 679 -10.41 27.85 11.37
CA GLU A 679 -9.17 27.10 11.18
C GLU A 679 -9.44 25.59 11.06
N THR A 680 -8.82 24.94 10.07
CA THR A 680 -8.76 23.49 9.94
C THR A 680 -7.42 22.96 10.49
N LEU A 681 -7.48 21.98 11.39
CA LEU A 681 -6.29 21.39 12.03
C LEU A 681 -6.08 19.96 11.54
N LEU A 682 -4.88 19.68 11.01
CA LEU A 682 -4.41 18.33 10.71
C LEU A 682 -3.35 17.97 11.77
N LYS A 683 -3.56 16.91 12.54
CA LYS A 683 -2.84 16.73 13.83
C LYS A 683 -2.02 15.45 13.87
N GLU A 684 -0.88 15.48 14.57
CA GLU A 684 -0.16 14.25 14.97
C GLU A 684 0.24 13.36 13.79
N LEU A 685 0.56 13.96 12.64
CA LEU A 685 0.90 13.21 11.43
C LEU A 685 2.37 12.75 11.47
N THR A 686 2.64 11.60 10.87
CA THR A 686 4.02 11.13 10.65
C THR A 686 4.22 10.89 9.16
N LEU A 687 5.12 11.65 8.54
CA LEU A 687 5.35 11.58 7.09
C LEU A 687 6.85 11.41 6.81
N TYR A 688 7.22 10.34 6.11
CA TYR A 688 8.62 10.09 5.77
C TYR A 688 8.77 9.36 4.45
N LYS A 689 9.96 9.46 3.83
CA LYS A 689 10.34 8.72 2.61
C LYS A 689 9.26 8.69 1.50
N ASN A 690 8.69 9.84 1.20
CA ASN A 690 7.85 10.07 0.03
C ASN A 690 8.73 10.66 -1.08
N ASP A 691 8.61 10.16 -2.31
CA ASP A 691 9.54 10.46 -3.40
C ASP A 691 9.53 11.95 -3.76
N GLU A 692 8.38 12.62 -3.78
CA GLU A 692 8.31 14.06 -4.05
C GLU A 692 8.39 14.88 -2.76
N ARG A 693 7.31 14.89 -1.97
CA ARG A 693 7.20 15.70 -0.75
C ARG A 693 6.47 14.94 0.33
N ASN A 694 6.74 15.24 1.59
CA ASN A 694 5.91 14.71 2.67
C ASN A 694 4.50 15.32 2.61
N SER A 695 4.39 16.64 2.46
CA SER A 695 3.09 17.30 2.31
C SER A 695 3.10 18.46 1.30
N TRP A 696 2.09 18.48 0.44
CA TRP A 696 1.70 19.62 -0.39
C TRP A 696 0.30 20.11 -0.02
N LEU A 697 0.21 21.37 0.39
CA LEU A 697 -1.05 22.00 0.76
C LEU A 697 -1.32 23.23 -0.09
N ARG A 698 -2.47 23.27 -0.75
CA ARG A 698 -3.14 24.53 -1.09
C ARG A 698 -4.21 24.82 -0.06
N CYS A 699 -3.96 25.79 0.80
CA CYS A 699 -4.67 25.93 2.05
C CYS A 699 -5.63 27.14 2.09
N GLY A 700 -6.75 26.97 2.79
CA GLY A 700 -7.51 28.08 3.33
C GLY A 700 -7.53 28.01 4.85
N ASN A 701 -6.60 28.66 5.54
CA ASN A 701 -6.54 28.64 7.00
C ASN A 701 -6.40 27.22 7.58
N VAL A 702 -5.44 26.46 7.02
CA VAL A 702 -5.11 25.09 7.44
C VAL A 702 -3.80 25.11 8.22
N ALA A 703 -3.77 24.44 9.38
CA ALA A 703 -2.56 24.21 10.14
C ALA A 703 -2.26 22.72 10.32
N ILE A 704 -1.04 22.29 9.97
CA ILE A 704 -0.50 21.00 10.45
C ILE A 704 0.13 21.21 11.83
N VAL A 705 -0.27 20.42 12.83
CA VAL A 705 0.17 20.61 14.21
C VAL A 705 0.61 19.31 14.88
N ASN A 706 1.63 19.39 15.74
CA ASN A 706 2.18 18.24 16.48
C ASN A 706 2.66 17.09 15.59
N SER A 707 3.20 17.38 14.41
CA SER A 707 3.53 16.37 13.40
C SER A 707 5.03 16.18 13.24
N SER A 708 5.42 15.08 12.60
CA SER A 708 6.81 14.74 12.28
C SER A 708 7.00 14.52 10.79
N PHE A 709 8.11 15.05 10.27
CA PHE A 709 8.48 14.98 8.86
C PHE A 709 9.93 14.54 8.72
N ALA A 710 10.20 13.57 7.86
CA ALA A 710 11.54 13.04 7.65
C ALA A 710 11.87 12.61 6.21
N ASP A 711 13.16 12.58 5.90
CA ASP A 711 13.82 11.88 4.78
C ASP A 711 13.44 12.24 3.33
N SER A 712 12.27 12.83 3.09
CA SER A 712 11.79 13.23 1.77
C SER A 712 12.53 14.47 1.24
N ARG A 713 12.50 14.67 -0.09
CA ARG A 713 13.17 15.82 -0.75
C ARG A 713 12.69 17.14 -0.18
N ILE A 714 11.38 17.29 0.01
CA ILE A 714 10.76 18.45 0.63
C ILE A 714 9.82 17.93 1.72
N SER A 715 9.99 18.36 2.95
CA SER A 715 9.08 17.96 4.02
C SER A 715 7.75 18.72 3.95
N TYR A 716 7.78 20.05 4.11
CA TYR A 716 6.56 20.87 4.08
C TYR A 716 6.63 21.95 3.00
N LEU A 717 5.60 21.99 2.16
CA LEU A 717 5.40 22.99 1.13
C LEU A 717 3.92 23.35 1.04
N ALA A 718 3.64 24.65 1.03
CA ALA A 718 2.27 25.13 1.02
C ALA A 718 2.09 26.38 0.14
N ALA A 719 0.89 26.54 -0.39
CA ALA A 719 0.42 27.70 -1.13
C ALA A 719 -0.93 28.15 -0.57
N HIS A 720 -1.15 29.45 -0.38
CA HIS A 720 -2.46 29.94 0.03
C HIS A 720 -3.50 29.82 -1.11
N SER A 721 -4.76 29.64 -0.75
CA SER A 721 -5.89 29.54 -1.69
C SER A 721 -6.47 30.92 -2.05
N THR A 722 -6.48 31.87 -1.11
CA THR A 722 -7.09 33.20 -1.27
C THR A 722 -6.30 34.26 -0.50
N ALA A 723 -6.55 35.54 -0.80
CA ALA A 723 -5.86 36.67 -0.15
C ALA A 723 -6.09 36.76 1.38
N GLU A 724 -7.20 36.21 1.89
CA GLU A 724 -7.60 36.28 3.30
C GLU A 724 -7.09 35.08 4.14
N THR A 725 -6.46 34.09 3.50
CA THR A 725 -6.12 32.79 4.13
C THR A 725 -4.62 32.58 4.29
N SER A 726 -4.21 31.81 5.30
CA SER A 726 -2.82 31.39 5.51
C SER A 726 -2.65 29.87 5.58
N CYS A 727 -1.40 29.41 5.39
CA CYS A 727 -0.99 28.03 5.66
C CYS A 727 -0.02 27.99 6.82
N ASP A 728 -0.25 27.08 7.77
CA ASP A 728 0.51 27.05 9.00
C ASP A 728 1.08 25.65 9.25
N VAL A 729 2.28 25.61 9.82
CA VAL A 729 2.78 24.41 10.49
C VAL A 729 3.33 24.78 11.86
N ARG A 730 2.83 24.10 12.89
CA ARG A 730 3.11 24.45 14.28
C ARG A 730 3.52 23.23 15.11
N HIS A 731 4.33 23.43 16.14
CA HIS A 731 4.64 22.39 17.13
C HIS A 731 5.18 21.08 16.51
N SER A 732 5.89 21.18 15.38
CA SER A 732 6.25 20.02 14.56
C SER A 732 7.77 19.86 14.45
N ILE A 733 8.21 18.64 14.14
CA ILE A 733 9.62 18.31 13.97
C ILE A 733 9.93 18.00 12.51
N PHE A 734 11.10 18.44 12.05
CA PHE A 734 11.62 18.26 10.70
C PHE A 734 13.02 17.68 10.76
N ILE A 735 13.17 16.44 10.29
CA ILE A 735 14.44 15.73 10.31
C ILE A 735 14.91 15.53 8.87
N GLY A 736 16.04 16.14 8.51
CA GLY A 736 16.57 16.04 7.15
C GLY A 736 16.98 14.62 6.78
N GLN A 737 17.65 13.93 7.71
CA GLN A 737 18.04 12.52 7.57
C GLN A 737 17.91 11.79 8.90
N THR A 738 17.17 10.70 8.90
CA THR A 738 17.00 9.87 10.10
C THR A 738 18.05 8.76 10.18
N ALA A 739 17.89 7.87 11.16
CA ALA A 739 18.69 6.67 11.27
C ALA A 739 18.25 5.57 10.28
N ASN A 740 17.10 5.72 9.62
CA ASN A 740 16.59 4.79 8.63
C ASN A 740 17.25 5.04 7.27
N LYS A 741 18.39 4.38 7.06
CA LYS A 741 19.17 4.51 5.83
C LYS A 741 18.48 3.88 4.61
N GLY A 742 17.51 2.98 4.80
CA GLY A 742 16.95 2.19 3.71
C GLY A 742 18.01 1.34 3.01
N GLU A 743 17.77 1.00 1.75
CA GLU A 743 18.67 0.15 0.98
C GLU A 743 19.85 0.92 0.35
N PRO A 744 21.07 0.36 0.37
CA PRO A 744 22.22 0.95 -0.32
C PRO A 744 21.96 1.13 -1.82
N LEU A 745 22.29 2.31 -2.36
CA LEU A 745 22.12 2.64 -3.76
C LEU A 745 23.47 2.75 -4.49
N THR A 746 23.59 2.10 -5.65
CA THR A 746 24.69 2.40 -6.59
C THR A 746 24.17 3.27 -7.73
N TYR A 747 24.59 4.53 -7.76
CA TYR A 747 24.17 5.48 -8.79
C TYR A 747 25.19 5.54 -9.93
N ILE A 748 24.70 5.46 -11.17
CA ILE A 748 25.49 5.64 -12.39
C ILE A 748 25.18 7.04 -12.94
N PHE A 749 26.21 7.89 -13.03
CA PHE A 749 26.04 9.26 -13.51
C PHE A 749 25.66 9.28 -14.98
N ASN A 750 24.54 9.93 -15.30
CA ASN A 750 24.01 10.07 -16.65
C ASN A 750 24.06 11.52 -17.17
N ASP A 751 25.04 12.29 -16.71
CA ASP A 751 25.29 13.65 -17.18
C ASP A 751 25.53 13.67 -18.71
N PRO A 752 25.03 14.68 -19.46
CA PRO A 752 25.28 14.85 -20.89
C PRO A 752 26.73 14.63 -21.31
N GLN A 753 27.70 14.98 -20.46
CA GLN A 753 29.12 14.78 -20.76
C GLN A 753 29.52 13.30 -20.87
N PHE A 754 28.75 12.35 -20.31
CA PHE A 754 28.99 10.90 -20.39
C PHE A 754 28.04 10.17 -21.33
N GLU A 755 27.16 10.87 -22.05
CA GLU A 755 26.23 10.22 -22.97
C GLU A 755 26.95 9.41 -24.05
N HIS A 756 28.15 9.86 -24.45
CA HIS A 756 29.01 9.19 -25.41
C HIS A 756 29.64 7.88 -24.90
N LEU A 757 29.62 7.63 -23.58
CA LEU A 757 30.14 6.42 -22.97
C LEU A 757 29.01 5.39 -22.77
N PRO A 758 29.28 4.08 -23.01
CA PRO A 758 28.41 3.00 -22.56
C PRO A 758 28.15 3.11 -21.05
N LYS A 759 26.94 2.75 -20.59
CA LYS A 759 26.59 2.79 -19.14
C LYS A 759 27.61 2.04 -18.25
N SER A 760 28.25 0.99 -18.77
CA SER A 760 29.29 0.24 -18.06
C SER A 760 30.56 1.04 -17.76
N GLU A 761 30.86 2.05 -18.57
CA GLU A 761 32.07 2.89 -18.49
C GLU A 761 31.80 4.24 -17.82
N ARG A 762 30.53 4.56 -17.55
CA ARG A 762 30.15 5.80 -16.86
C ARG A 762 30.61 5.78 -15.40
N PRO A 763 30.96 6.95 -14.83
CA PRO A 763 31.26 7.05 -13.41
C PRO A 763 30.11 6.51 -12.56
N ARG A 764 30.47 5.83 -11.48
CA ARG A 764 29.52 5.25 -10.53
C ARG A 764 29.93 5.59 -9.11
N HIS A 765 28.96 5.71 -8.22
CA HIS A 765 29.19 5.92 -6.81
C HIS A 765 28.25 5.03 -6.00
N HIS A 766 28.78 4.46 -4.91
CA HIS A 766 28.05 3.58 -4.01
C HIS A 766 27.69 4.35 -2.74
N PHE A 767 26.40 4.39 -2.43
CA PHE A 767 25.83 5.00 -1.25
C PHE A 767 25.36 3.94 -0.27
N ASP A 768 25.56 4.19 1.02
CA ASP A 768 25.11 3.35 2.13
C ASP A 768 23.63 3.59 2.51
N GLN A 769 22.88 4.27 1.66
CA GLN A 769 21.49 4.64 1.89
C GLN A 769 20.72 4.82 0.58
N SER A 770 19.39 4.83 0.71
CA SER A 770 18.45 5.03 -0.39
C SER A 770 18.14 6.50 -0.63
N PHE A 771 17.57 6.77 -1.82
CA PHE A 771 17.15 8.09 -2.24
C PHE A 771 15.80 8.02 -2.94
N ALA A 772 15.05 9.13 -2.86
CA ALA A 772 13.85 9.32 -3.66
C ALA A 772 14.16 9.09 -5.14
N GLU A 773 13.31 8.31 -5.82
CA GLU A 773 13.44 7.96 -7.24
C GLU A 773 14.82 7.37 -7.64
N ASP A 774 15.57 6.77 -6.70
CA ASP A 774 16.94 6.27 -6.92
C ASP A 774 17.91 7.34 -7.45
N ARG A 775 17.66 8.59 -7.08
CA ARG A 775 18.36 9.77 -7.61
C ARG A 775 18.91 10.64 -6.49
N PRO A 776 20.23 10.82 -6.37
CA PRO A 776 20.83 11.67 -5.33
C PRO A 776 20.88 13.17 -5.71
N ASP A 777 20.38 13.57 -6.89
CA ASP A 777 20.45 14.91 -7.47
C ASP A 777 19.26 15.82 -7.09
N PHE A 778 19.01 15.97 -5.78
CA PHE A 778 17.98 16.87 -5.26
C PHE A 778 18.44 17.58 -3.98
N MET A 779 17.78 18.69 -3.63
CA MET A 779 17.93 19.28 -2.30
C MET A 779 17.01 18.57 -1.31
N ILE A 780 17.51 18.27 -0.11
CA ILE A 780 16.65 17.97 1.06
C ILE A 780 16.31 19.26 1.78
N ASN A 781 15.03 19.47 2.10
CA ASN A 781 14.67 20.58 2.99
C ASN A 781 13.47 20.31 3.89
N GLY A 782 13.47 21.00 5.02
CA GLY A 782 12.39 20.95 6.01
C GLY A 782 11.17 21.73 5.54
N VAL A 783 11.34 23.04 5.37
CA VAL A 783 10.28 23.94 4.92
C VAL A 783 10.72 24.68 3.67
N SER A 784 9.88 24.64 2.64
CA SER A 784 10.01 25.47 1.44
C SER A 784 8.92 26.55 1.43
N PHE A 785 9.32 27.82 1.56
CA PHE A 785 8.41 28.94 1.41
C PHE A 785 7.98 29.11 -0.05
N TYR A 786 6.67 29.19 -0.24
CA TYR A 786 6.00 29.35 -1.53
C TYR A 786 4.68 30.12 -1.32
N GLN A 787 4.15 30.74 -2.38
CA GLN A 787 2.87 31.47 -2.46
C GLN A 787 2.13 31.65 -1.11
N GLY A 788 2.43 32.73 -0.37
CA GLY A 788 1.97 32.90 1.02
C GLY A 788 0.76 33.82 1.20
N PRO A 789 0.27 33.98 2.45
CA PRO A 789 1.06 33.83 3.68
C PRO A 789 1.26 32.38 4.18
N VAL A 790 2.50 32.06 4.56
CA VAL A 790 2.86 30.79 5.23
C VAL A 790 3.55 31.09 6.56
N TYR A 791 3.12 30.44 7.65
CA TYR A 791 3.67 30.65 9.00
C TYR A 791 4.22 29.36 9.60
N ILE A 792 5.41 29.47 10.17
CA ILE A 792 6.09 28.37 10.87
C ILE A 792 6.23 28.78 12.34
N ASP A 793 5.63 28.03 13.26
CA ASP A 793 5.64 28.38 14.69
C ASP A 793 6.01 27.20 15.59
N ASN A 794 6.98 27.39 16.48
CA ASN A 794 7.38 26.41 17.49
C ASN A 794 7.79 25.06 16.89
N CYS A 795 8.56 25.09 15.80
CA CYS A 795 9.06 23.91 15.11
C CYS A 795 10.54 23.64 15.41
N TYR A 796 10.92 22.36 15.40
CA TYR A 796 12.30 21.91 15.60
C TYR A 796 12.87 21.30 14.32
N PHE A 797 14.10 21.68 13.97
CA PHE A 797 14.80 21.22 12.77
C PHE A 797 16.13 20.56 13.12
N ASP A 798 16.41 19.40 12.52
CA ASP A 798 17.67 18.68 12.77
C ASP A 798 18.10 17.84 11.56
N GLN A 799 19.36 17.39 11.56
CA GLN A 799 19.94 16.45 10.59
C GLN A 799 19.89 16.91 9.12
N PHE A 800 19.97 18.21 8.86
CA PHE A 800 20.12 18.77 7.49
C PHE A 800 21.60 18.93 7.14
N TYR A 801 22.21 17.86 6.60
CA TYR A 801 23.63 17.87 6.21
C TYR A 801 23.81 17.89 4.70
N ASN A 802 24.62 18.84 4.23
CA ASN A 802 25.10 18.84 2.86
C ASN A 802 26.04 17.65 2.65
N TRP A 803 25.75 16.83 1.63
CA TRP A 803 26.61 15.71 1.30
C TRP A 803 27.43 16.00 0.05
N PHE A 804 28.72 15.70 0.11
CA PHE A 804 29.60 15.78 -1.03
C PHE A 804 29.93 14.38 -1.53
N TYR A 805 29.87 14.23 -2.84
CA TYR A 805 30.27 13.00 -3.50
C TYR A 805 31.81 12.90 -3.46
N ASN A 806 32.34 11.68 -3.57
CA ASN A 806 33.78 11.43 -3.48
C ASN A 806 34.59 12.36 -4.41
N ASP A 807 35.71 12.87 -3.91
CA ASP A 807 36.66 13.75 -4.60
C ASP A 807 37.19 13.13 -5.92
N SER A 808 37.11 11.81 -6.06
CA SER A 808 37.44 11.10 -7.30
C SER A 808 36.60 11.54 -8.51
N LEU A 809 35.43 12.14 -8.30
CA LEU A 809 34.58 12.67 -9.37
C LEU A 809 34.95 14.10 -9.77
N THR A 810 35.66 14.84 -8.92
CA THR A 810 36.01 16.25 -9.16
C THR A 810 36.95 16.40 -10.36
N SER A 811 37.90 15.48 -10.54
CA SER A 811 38.78 15.47 -11.71
C SER A 811 38.06 15.15 -13.01
N THR A 812 36.95 14.41 -12.94
CA THR A 812 36.19 13.93 -14.11
C THR A 812 35.09 14.91 -14.51
N LEU A 813 34.41 15.52 -13.53
CA LEU A 813 33.28 16.43 -13.75
C LEU A 813 33.69 17.91 -13.78
N GLY A 814 34.90 18.24 -13.32
CA GLY A 814 35.35 19.62 -13.14
C GLY A 814 34.70 20.35 -11.95
N TYR A 815 33.77 19.72 -11.24
CA TYR A 815 33.17 20.20 -9.99
C TYR A 815 32.93 19.02 -9.03
N ARG A 816 32.75 19.30 -7.74
CA ARG A 816 32.40 18.29 -6.73
C ARG A 816 30.87 18.23 -6.64
N PRO A 817 30.22 17.15 -7.08
CA PRO A 817 28.79 17.04 -6.92
C PRO A 817 28.45 17.12 -5.43
N GLN A 818 27.35 17.78 -5.11
CA GLN A 818 26.84 17.95 -3.77
C GLN A 818 25.34 17.72 -3.80
N ARG A 819 24.83 17.03 -2.78
CA ARG A 819 23.40 16.98 -2.49
C ARG A 819 23.10 17.99 -1.39
N PRO A 820 22.48 19.14 -1.69
CA PRO A 820 22.29 20.16 -0.68
C PRO A 820 21.21 19.77 0.34
N ALA A 821 21.34 20.25 1.56
CA ALA A 821 20.35 20.13 2.62
C ALA A 821 20.25 21.42 3.44
N THR A 822 19.02 21.83 3.76
CA THR A 822 18.77 23.03 4.57
C THR A 822 17.47 22.87 5.35
N ALA A 823 17.39 23.41 6.56
CA ALA A 823 16.13 23.38 7.31
C ALA A 823 15.04 24.22 6.64
N ILE A 824 15.39 25.43 6.17
CA ILE A 824 14.46 26.38 5.56
C ILE A 824 15.01 26.83 4.20
N THR A 825 14.13 26.94 3.21
CA THR A 825 14.46 27.43 1.87
C THR A 825 13.25 28.07 1.19
N PHE A 826 13.43 28.53 -0.04
CA PHE A 826 12.37 28.97 -0.94
C PHE A 826 12.13 27.92 -2.03
N HIS A 827 10.92 27.93 -2.60
CA HIS A 827 10.62 27.05 -3.71
C HIS A 827 11.53 27.33 -4.93
N PRO A 828 12.24 26.32 -5.45
CA PRO A 828 13.36 26.50 -6.38
C PRO A 828 12.94 26.92 -7.80
N SER A 829 11.65 26.86 -8.14
CA SER A 829 11.09 27.26 -9.44
C SER A 829 9.84 28.12 -9.26
N ASN A 830 9.98 29.20 -8.49
CA ASN A 830 8.86 30.06 -8.13
C ASN A 830 8.65 31.22 -9.13
N TYR A 831 7.51 31.21 -9.83
CA TYR A 831 7.11 32.30 -10.74
C TYR A 831 6.59 33.56 -10.01
N TYR A 832 6.14 33.43 -8.77
CA TYR A 832 5.42 34.49 -8.04
C TYR A 832 6.21 34.99 -6.82
N PRO A 833 6.14 36.27 -6.44
CA PRO A 833 6.81 36.75 -5.24
C PRO A 833 6.25 36.06 -3.98
N THR A 834 7.09 35.94 -2.95
CA THR A 834 6.64 35.46 -1.63
C THR A 834 5.88 36.57 -0.92
N ALA A 835 4.85 36.24 -0.13
CA ALA A 835 4.17 37.25 0.66
C ALA A 835 5.10 37.77 1.76
N PRO A 836 5.28 39.10 1.95
CA PRO A 836 6.16 39.66 2.99
C PRO A 836 5.79 39.30 4.43
N SER A 837 4.58 38.78 4.62
CA SER A 837 4.06 38.23 5.87
C SER A 837 4.42 36.78 6.12
N CYS A 838 4.96 36.05 5.15
CA CYS A 838 5.51 34.74 5.43
C CYS A 838 6.59 34.85 6.49
N GLY A 839 6.66 33.91 7.42
CA GLY A 839 7.67 34.02 8.45
C GLY A 839 7.68 32.90 9.46
N VAL A 840 8.62 33.06 10.39
CA VAL A 840 8.95 32.07 11.40
C VAL A 840 8.88 32.69 12.79
N LYS A 841 8.54 31.85 13.76
CA LYS A 841 8.55 32.19 15.19
C LYS A 841 8.85 30.94 16.01
N ASN A 842 9.50 31.11 17.16
CA ASN A 842 9.79 30.04 18.10
C ASN A 842 10.54 28.82 17.51
N VAL A 843 11.32 29.01 16.44
CA VAL A 843 11.99 27.89 15.76
C VAL A 843 13.27 27.48 16.50
N LYS A 844 13.59 26.19 16.45
CA LYS A 844 14.77 25.62 17.13
C LYS A 844 15.54 24.71 16.18
N PHE A 845 16.86 24.65 16.36
CA PHE A 845 17.76 23.89 15.50
C PHE A 845 18.69 23.00 16.34
N GLY A 846 18.82 21.74 15.93
CA GLY A 846 19.78 20.79 16.50
C GLY A 846 21.23 20.99 16.03
N PHE A 847 21.47 21.97 15.17
CA PHE A 847 22.76 22.24 14.53
C PHE A 847 23.02 23.75 14.40
N CYS A 848 24.27 24.10 14.12
CA CYS A 848 24.70 25.48 13.84
C CYS A 848 25.06 25.64 12.35
N ASP A 849 24.88 26.85 11.81
CA ASP A 849 25.30 27.14 10.44
C ASP A 849 26.80 26.86 10.25
N GLY A 850 27.16 26.25 9.12
CA GLY A 850 28.54 25.95 8.71
C GLY A 850 29.14 24.71 9.38
N VAL A 851 28.63 24.26 10.52
CA VAL A 851 29.07 22.99 11.15
C VAL A 851 28.55 21.83 10.31
N ASN A 852 29.44 20.90 9.91
CA ASN A 852 29.13 19.80 9.00
C ASN A 852 28.46 20.23 7.68
N ASN A 853 28.75 21.47 7.24
CA ASN A 853 28.08 22.11 6.10
C ASN A 853 26.55 22.14 6.22
N SER A 854 26.01 22.25 7.44
CA SER A 854 24.57 22.45 7.67
C SER A 854 24.19 23.92 7.63
N PHE A 855 22.98 24.21 7.17
CA PHE A 855 22.45 25.58 7.09
C PHE A 855 21.01 25.62 7.59
N ARG A 856 20.72 26.59 8.48
CA ARG A 856 19.37 26.85 8.98
C ARG A 856 18.49 27.39 7.87
N MET A 857 19.07 28.21 7.01
CA MET A 857 18.43 28.74 5.82
C MET A 857 19.42 28.78 4.67
N MET A 858 18.94 28.54 3.45
CA MET A 858 19.75 28.65 2.24
C MET A 858 18.90 29.22 1.11
N ASN A 859 19.44 30.20 0.41
CA ASN A 859 18.93 30.68 -0.88
C ASN A 859 19.69 29.95 -1.99
N GLY A 860 19.00 29.08 -2.72
CA GLY A 860 19.60 28.42 -3.87
C GLY A 860 19.87 29.39 -5.02
N ASN A 861 20.60 28.91 -6.02
CA ASN A 861 20.90 29.63 -7.25
C ASN A 861 20.91 28.64 -8.43
N ALA A 862 21.19 29.10 -9.64
CA ALA A 862 21.21 28.24 -10.83
C ALA A 862 22.19 27.05 -10.76
N SER A 863 23.15 27.04 -9.81
CA SER A 863 24.05 25.91 -9.56
C SER A 863 23.53 24.92 -8.52
N THR A 864 22.41 25.23 -7.88
CA THR A 864 21.70 24.35 -6.93
C THR A 864 20.76 23.43 -7.71
N PRO A 865 20.76 22.10 -7.48
CA PRO A 865 19.84 21.20 -8.15
C PRO A 865 18.38 21.68 -8.07
N GLN A 866 17.66 21.60 -9.20
CA GLN A 866 16.24 21.97 -9.36
C GLN A 866 15.92 23.47 -9.30
N TRP A 867 16.93 24.32 -9.14
CA TRP A 867 16.74 25.77 -9.03
C TRP A 867 16.75 26.46 -10.39
N ILE A 868 15.65 27.15 -10.70
CA ILE A 868 15.49 27.95 -11.90
C ILE A 868 15.16 29.37 -11.49
N ILE A 869 15.94 30.32 -12.01
CA ILE A 869 15.76 31.74 -11.70
C ILE A 869 14.56 32.28 -12.50
N TYR A 870 13.43 32.43 -11.80
CA TYR A 870 12.25 33.18 -12.23
C TYR A 870 12.06 34.42 -11.36
N ASP A 871 11.19 35.34 -11.79
CA ASP A 871 10.91 36.59 -11.05
C ASP A 871 10.53 36.34 -9.59
N GLY A 872 9.75 35.30 -9.30
CA GLY A 872 9.39 34.92 -7.93
C GLY A 872 10.57 34.45 -7.08
N THR A 873 11.46 33.60 -7.63
CA THR A 873 12.71 33.20 -6.96
C THR A 873 13.68 34.36 -6.74
N GLY A 874 13.62 35.39 -7.60
CA GLY A 874 14.39 36.61 -7.43
C GLY A 874 13.78 37.58 -6.40
N ASN A 875 12.51 37.42 -6.04
CA ASN A 875 11.76 38.32 -5.16
C ASN A 875 11.26 37.59 -3.90
N THR A 876 12.18 36.96 -3.19
CA THR A 876 11.86 36.22 -1.96
C THR A 876 12.06 37.09 -0.72
N ASN A 877 11.10 37.02 0.20
CA ASN A 877 11.21 37.60 1.53
C ASN A 877 10.43 36.77 2.56
N ILE A 878 10.93 36.74 3.79
CA ILE A 878 10.20 36.23 4.96
C ILE A 878 10.60 37.03 6.19
N ARG A 879 9.76 37.01 7.23
CA ARG A 879 10.02 37.66 8.51
C ARG A 879 10.42 36.67 9.59
N ASP A 880 11.45 37.00 10.34
CA ASP A 880 11.73 36.39 11.63
C ASP A 880 11.09 37.27 12.71
N TYR A 881 10.01 36.78 13.29
CA TYR A 881 9.14 37.55 14.18
C TYR A 881 9.69 37.73 15.60
N ASP A 882 10.61 36.88 16.03
CA ASP A 882 11.11 36.87 17.42
C ASP A 882 12.63 36.70 17.54
N GLY A 883 13.33 36.56 16.42
CA GLY A 883 14.77 36.41 16.37
C GLY A 883 15.26 34.97 16.56
N THR A 884 14.37 33.98 16.56
CA THR A 884 14.76 32.58 16.78
C THR A 884 15.50 31.96 15.60
N LEU A 885 15.34 32.51 14.39
CA LEU A 885 16.11 32.09 13.21
C LEU A 885 17.41 32.89 13.06
N THR A 886 17.33 34.21 13.22
CA THR A 886 18.39 35.16 12.83
C THR A 886 19.22 35.70 14.00
N GLY A 887 18.72 35.56 15.24
CA GLY A 887 19.24 36.24 16.42
C GLY A 887 18.80 37.70 16.56
N LEU A 888 18.00 38.23 15.61
CA LEU A 888 17.50 39.60 15.61
C LEU A 888 15.98 39.61 15.64
N ASN A 889 15.41 40.27 16.65
CA ASN A 889 13.97 40.39 16.76
C ASN A 889 13.40 41.26 15.64
N ASP A 890 12.29 40.80 15.07
CA ASP A 890 11.46 41.51 14.11
C ASP A 890 12.22 42.00 12.86
N VAL A 891 12.85 41.07 12.15
CA VAL A 891 13.68 41.35 10.97
C VAL A 891 13.16 40.65 9.72
N GLN A 892 13.27 41.32 8.57
CA GLN A 892 12.96 40.75 7.26
C GLN A 892 14.22 40.15 6.64
N ILE A 893 14.10 38.91 6.17
CA ILE A 893 15.12 38.17 5.45
C ILE A 893 14.80 38.31 3.96
N VAL A 894 15.71 38.92 3.21
CA VAL A 894 15.50 39.31 1.81
C VAL A 894 16.70 38.92 0.94
N GLN A 895 16.53 38.95 -0.38
CA GLN A 895 17.65 38.79 -1.32
C GLN A 895 18.68 39.92 -1.13
N ASP A 896 19.97 39.57 -1.08
CA ASP A 896 21.06 40.54 -0.90
C ASP A 896 21.37 41.29 -2.21
N ARG A 897 20.52 42.26 -2.56
CA ARG A 897 20.65 43.08 -3.77
C ARG A 897 20.11 44.50 -3.57
N PRO A 898 20.55 45.49 -4.37
CA PRO A 898 20.21 46.91 -4.16
C PRO A 898 18.71 47.23 -4.13
N PHE A 899 17.87 46.39 -4.74
CA PHE A 899 16.41 46.57 -4.70
C PHE A 899 15.83 46.36 -3.29
N PHE A 900 16.37 45.40 -2.53
CA PHE A 900 15.88 45.07 -1.20
C PHE A 900 16.72 45.68 -0.09
N THR A 901 18.02 45.85 -0.30
CA THR A 901 18.96 46.27 0.75
C THR A 901 19.14 47.78 0.82
N GLU A 902 19.34 48.29 2.03
CA GLU A 902 19.64 49.70 2.32
C GLU A 902 20.75 49.81 3.38
N PRO A 903 21.38 50.99 3.57
CA PRO A 903 22.36 51.17 4.63
C PRO A 903 21.79 50.78 6.01
N GLY A 904 22.35 49.74 6.62
CA GLY A 904 21.88 49.17 7.89
C GLY A 904 21.32 47.75 7.80
N CYS A 905 21.08 47.23 6.59
CA CYS A 905 20.89 45.79 6.40
C CYS A 905 22.19 45.03 6.66
N LEU A 906 22.09 43.84 7.26
CA LEU A 906 23.22 42.97 7.53
C LEU A 906 23.28 41.88 6.47
N SER A 907 24.36 41.82 5.71
CA SER A 907 24.58 40.72 4.76
C SER A 907 24.86 39.41 5.52
N LYS A 908 24.18 38.35 5.11
CA LYS A 908 24.26 36.98 5.63
C LYS A 908 24.71 36.07 4.47
N LEU A 909 25.98 36.21 4.10
CA LEU A 909 26.58 35.60 2.90
C LEU A 909 26.50 34.07 2.89
N ASP A 910 26.59 33.43 4.06
CA ASP A 910 26.41 31.99 4.27
C ASP A 910 25.02 31.49 3.87
N TRP A 911 24.01 32.35 3.90
CA TRP A 911 22.66 32.04 3.44
C TRP A 911 22.38 32.57 2.02
N GLY A 912 23.25 33.43 1.48
CA GLY A 912 23.01 34.17 0.24
C GLY A 912 21.87 35.19 0.36
N LEU A 913 21.69 35.79 1.55
CA LEU A 913 20.57 36.67 1.91
C LEU A 913 21.04 37.87 2.74
N ALA A 914 20.14 38.82 2.98
CA ALA A 914 20.36 39.97 3.85
C ALA A 914 19.25 40.09 4.90
N LEU A 915 19.59 40.63 6.07
CA LEU A 915 18.69 40.89 7.19
C LEU A 915 18.42 42.39 7.30
N CYS A 916 17.17 42.80 7.13
CA CYS A 916 16.75 44.19 7.10
C CYS A 916 15.63 44.45 8.13
N ARG A 917 15.77 45.48 8.97
CA ARG A 917 14.71 45.89 9.93
C ARG A 917 13.53 46.62 9.28
N ARG A 918 13.63 46.86 7.98
CA ARG A 918 12.59 47.55 7.21
C ARG A 918 11.35 46.67 7.08
N ASN A 919 10.20 47.30 7.16
CA ASN A 919 8.92 46.65 6.88
C ASN A 919 8.61 46.77 5.37
N TYR A 920 8.63 45.65 4.64
CA TYR A 920 8.31 45.61 3.20
C TYR A 920 6.81 45.42 2.92
N PHE A 921 5.97 45.59 3.94
CA PHE A 921 4.51 45.62 3.82
C PHE A 921 4.08 47.02 3.35
N GLN A 922 3.62 47.13 2.10
CA GLN A 922 2.70 48.17 1.64
C GLN A 922 1.60 47.55 0.80
#